data_AF-A0A3D4ES01-F1
#
_entry.id   AF-A0A3D4ES01-F1
#
_cell.length_a   1.000
_cell.length_b   1.000
_cell.length_c   1.000
_cell.angle_alpha   90.00
_cell.angle_beta   90.00
_cell.angle_gamma   90.00
#
_symmetry.space_group_name_H-M   'P 1'
#
loop_
_entity.id
_entity.type
_entity.pdbx_description
1 polymer ?
#
loop_
_entity_poly.entity_id
_entity_poly.type
_entity_poly.pdbx_seq_one_letter_code
_entity_poly.pdbx_strand_id
1 'polypeptide(L)'
;LDLTDKIVMLYLESYAKTPDICTETNCDNLGEQHVQKLKVLLVEEKDINYLLANDNIYRKYDTLNVYMKLPPIKMPRVLLNSGAKEIETPLKVDLSDLFDLTNIRKNLVISNNALSPLKNSFSSVKTPALDIAYNSLRASNTSIKNFTPVLNSNTKTTINTKTYSALVSSYAEKINTVVPQLQSALKTITDHFSQLLSLNISEDFEKSIKALENHLEQNNGDIQYLYDHLCDLVKIYNELRDLLLDIQSDCCPNIDAFPKHLILGRPNDTSRSIPYRHRFYPSTTEITGKLPLKKAHFLVRKMLLLLKAFNPETQLGADITPSTSISTENAACAIPFYYNPSEDLVFQWNFKLTQRFNEAFQLSYFKKYLSPINAIQEPLKYDLNNYDFLRIEGIHGMPYDEALKEVSKLKTDYGLNFDIKAINIDQQIEDIDMDAYACHFNYLDTDLKTWCQEQNCINKDITEFFSGFNMDDLGSHNYAFEQFDRDDLLDKEVLIDPDKIKKPTDLLFSNNQLSLLGKLNINADLLAARDKTDREPLITLLDKAQEKISTGASIEDMVSEYQSSFVVLGEKLEVLNSTEPKSYSKLSTKKNTAQPVLLKASKTVEPVSPVVLNTGVKAYTPFITETKVNDTVTDNLKTKTSDLGFIMNTVLDKNFIGSATEIEKAIDLKRKELYPKIDPEQQNLLKVGFTIPNGILARLQIVSSYIPESLDQVNADTKEKYAAAMEDLCAYTKKSRAIINEIFYNPKAEYTHIGYETLYTFMLDRLEANCCAASSLEIILNEIQTKKEEILDELIFSNFARKHPGLEHKAGVPIGGTFVMVYTGAVSNELDKEIPRNTVVADFALPYLCCSDCSPIGFIIQEAATSSSLILDQNKICVDTNAETEIKIGFTKSPKDGVLALLNKNIEGISFSETELFITPHQLNAFDTPIQFTVNGQLTTANLTATKKPQARITTNPERMSGLPGSTLPPVQFSIENLNNFNTDLFSFNWTINGTSYTNERPTVNLPISQNIDGNILEIPVTLTLSNDLCNSTTIEYTLEVAIDTPEEIRVTLKEGTFCSNDKEKYHFTITPEGSEVKLLNDDVKGIHGEGDTWYFIPAEADPGKHNITFAEVDPITIEVSKALETVRFEAELHNKVMVLQITEDIQAEAFSWFNDAKLISTTAEPVLEIPQEEKEQLFKLQVVVKTSACGTLES
;
A
#
# COMPACT_ATOMS: atom_id res chain seq x y z
N LEU A 1 69.26 59.78 -48.52
CA LEU A 1 69.88 58.70 -47.72
C LEU A 1 68.97 57.49 -47.84
N ASP A 2 69.53 56.27 -47.78
CA ASP A 2 68.75 55.15 -47.27
C ASP A 2 68.62 55.33 -45.74
N LEU A 3 67.44 55.03 -45.20
CA LEU A 3 67.09 55.17 -43.79
C LEU A 3 66.44 53.88 -43.23
N THR A 4 66.38 52.82 -44.04
CA THR A 4 65.63 51.58 -43.73
C THR A 4 66.20 50.84 -42.51
N ASP A 5 67.51 50.95 -42.28
CA ASP A 5 68.26 50.36 -41.16
C ASP A 5 68.60 51.36 -40.04
N LYS A 6 68.07 52.59 -40.11
CA LYS A 6 68.42 53.69 -39.19
C LYS A 6 67.32 53.93 -38.16
N ILE A 7 67.74 54.14 -36.92
CA ILE A 7 66.90 54.48 -35.78
C ILE A 7 67.19 55.93 -35.36
N VAL A 8 66.13 56.70 -35.11
CA VAL A 8 66.23 58.08 -34.64
C VAL A 8 66.45 58.09 -33.13
N MET A 9 67.54 58.72 -32.70
CA MET A 9 67.88 58.92 -31.29
C MET A 9 68.07 60.40 -30.99
N LEU A 10 67.44 60.87 -29.92
CA LEU A 10 67.74 62.16 -29.31
C LEU A 10 68.90 61.98 -28.33
N TYR A 11 69.94 62.80 -28.43
CA TYR A 11 71.08 62.80 -27.51
C TYR A 11 71.28 64.20 -26.90
N LEU A 12 71.34 64.28 -25.58
CA LEU A 12 71.58 65.51 -24.84
C LEU A 12 73.09 65.71 -24.64
N GLU A 13 73.73 66.35 -25.62
CA GLU A 13 75.12 66.80 -25.50
C GLU A 13 75.20 67.77 -24.31
N SER A 14 75.82 67.33 -23.22
CA SER A 14 75.91 68.09 -21.98
C SER A 14 77.32 68.03 -21.41
N TYR A 15 77.93 69.21 -21.33
CA TYR A 15 79.31 69.45 -20.88
C TYR A 15 79.42 70.80 -20.16
N ALA A 16 80.36 70.92 -19.23
CA ALA A 16 80.81 72.22 -18.73
C ALA A 16 81.67 72.91 -19.80
N LYS A 17 81.36 74.15 -20.14
CA LYS A 17 82.30 75.02 -20.87
C LYS A 17 83.26 75.62 -19.84
N THR A 18 84.56 75.39 -20.04
CA THR A 18 85.61 76.03 -19.24
C THR A 18 85.41 77.55 -19.22
N PRO A 19 85.47 78.22 -18.06
CA PRO A 19 85.27 79.66 -17.97
C PRO A 19 86.34 80.40 -18.78
N ASP A 20 85.92 81.45 -19.51
CA ASP A 20 86.84 82.36 -20.17
C ASP A 20 87.60 83.20 -19.12
N ILE A 21 88.83 83.60 -19.45
CA ILE A 21 89.70 84.33 -18.52
C ILE A 21 89.03 85.66 -18.14
N CYS A 22 88.98 85.95 -16.84
CA CYS A 22 88.24 87.07 -16.28
C CYS A 22 88.67 88.42 -16.88
N THR A 23 87.69 89.27 -17.19
CA THR A 23 87.88 90.70 -17.43
C THR A 23 87.12 91.49 -16.38
N GLU A 24 87.71 92.58 -15.88
CA GLU A 24 87.43 93.16 -14.55
C GLU A 24 86.08 93.91 -14.41
N THR A 25 85.10 93.69 -15.31
CA THR A 25 83.95 94.57 -15.50
C THR A 25 82.56 93.91 -15.53
N ASN A 26 82.44 92.60 -15.31
CA ASN A 26 81.15 92.00 -14.91
C ASN A 26 81.31 90.88 -13.87
N CYS A 27 80.25 90.62 -13.10
CA CYS A 27 80.17 89.51 -12.13
C CYS A 27 79.20 88.39 -12.57
N ASP A 28 78.56 88.53 -13.73
CA ASP A 28 77.61 87.54 -14.25
C ASP A 28 78.31 86.25 -14.72
N ASN A 29 79.61 86.32 -15.00
CA ASN A 29 80.44 85.21 -15.48
C ASN A 29 81.09 84.36 -14.36
N LEU A 30 80.64 84.46 -13.10
CA LEU A 30 81.27 83.77 -11.96
C LEU A 30 80.88 82.29 -11.77
N GLY A 31 80.02 81.73 -12.64
CA GLY A 31 79.60 80.33 -12.60
C GLY A 31 80.14 79.50 -13.78
N GLU A 32 80.37 78.20 -13.56
CA GLU A 32 80.73 77.27 -14.63
C GLU A 32 79.57 77.12 -15.63
N GLN A 33 79.78 77.48 -16.91
CA GLN A 33 78.72 77.48 -17.89
C GLN A 33 78.44 76.06 -18.40
N HIS A 34 77.48 75.37 -17.77
CA HIS A 34 76.97 74.10 -18.30
C HIS A 34 76.18 74.33 -19.59
N VAL A 35 76.68 73.75 -20.69
CA VAL A 35 75.99 73.72 -21.98
C VAL A 35 75.16 72.45 -22.04
N GLN A 36 73.92 72.58 -22.52
CA GLN A 36 73.02 71.47 -22.84
C GLN A 36 72.47 71.68 -24.26
N LYS A 37 72.67 70.72 -25.16
CA LYS A 37 72.25 70.78 -26.55
C LYS A 37 71.64 69.45 -26.98
N LEU A 38 70.37 69.49 -27.38
CA LEU A 38 69.72 68.33 -27.98
C LEU A 38 70.26 68.11 -29.40
N LYS A 39 70.73 66.90 -29.69
CA LYS A 39 71.13 66.41 -31.01
C LYS A 39 70.09 65.41 -31.48
N VAL A 40 69.75 65.45 -32.76
CA VAL A 40 69.04 64.36 -33.43
C VAL A 40 70.09 63.54 -34.17
N LEU A 41 70.20 62.26 -33.84
CA LEU A 41 71.16 61.32 -34.40
C LEU A 41 70.41 60.20 -35.14
N LEU A 42 71.05 59.66 -36.17
CA LEU A 42 70.65 58.42 -36.84
C LEU A 42 71.69 57.35 -36.48
N VAL A 43 71.23 56.27 -35.86
CA VAL A 43 72.05 55.15 -35.38
C VAL A 43 71.67 53.89 -36.16
N GLU A 44 72.60 52.98 -36.42
CA GLU A 44 72.27 51.71 -37.09
C GLU A 44 71.53 50.77 -36.12
N GLU A 45 70.51 50.07 -36.61
CA GLU A 45 69.65 49.20 -35.80
C GLU A 45 70.43 48.13 -35.01
N LYS A 46 71.56 47.66 -35.55
CA LYS A 46 72.46 46.71 -34.89
C LYS A 46 73.05 47.28 -33.58
N ASP A 47 73.38 48.58 -33.55
CA ASP A 47 74.09 49.25 -32.45
C ASP A 47 73.12 49.69 -31.34
N ILE A 48 71.85 49.92 -31.68
CA ILE A 48 70.76 50.23 -30.74
C ILE A 48 70.60 49.13 -29.68
N ASN A 49 70.79 47.86 -30.05
CA ASN A 49 70.72 46.74 -29.12
C ASN A 49 71.79 46.83 -28.00
N TYR A 50 72.95 47.43 -28.27
CA TYR A 50 74.00 47.63 -27.26
C TYR A 50 73.64 48.75 -26.26
N LEU A 51 72.97 49.80 -26.71
CA LEU A 51 72.45 50.87 -25.84
C LEU A 51 71.34 50.32 -24.92
N LEU A 52 70.35 49.63 -25.53
CA LEU A 52 69.21 49.06 -24.82
C LEU A 52 69.60 47.88 -23.89
N ALA A 53 70.73 47.21 -24.13
CA ALA A 53 71.24 46.19 -23.22
C ALA A 53 71.66 46.74 -21.84
N ASN A 54 71.87 48.05 -21.71
CA ASN A 54 72.22 48.72 -20.45
C ASN A 54 71.01 49.42 -19.81
N ASP A 55 70.12 50.02 -20.61
CA ASP A 55 68.87 50.64 -20.13
C ASP A 55 68.00 49.61 -19.37
N ASN A 56 67.80 49.83 -18.07
CA ASN A 56 67.02 48.94 -17.19
C ASN A 56 65.53 49.29 -17.15
N ILE A 57 65.11 50.44 -17.69
CA ILE A 57 63.71 50.88 -17.76
C ILE A 57 63.10 50.40 -19.06
N TYR A 58 63.73 50.66 -20.21
CA TYR A 58 63.25 50.15 -21.50
C TYR A 58 63.08 48.62 -21.44
N ARG A 59 64.08 47.87 -20.96
CA ARG A 59 63.98 46.41 -20.82
C ARG A 59 62.87 45.93 -19.87
N LYS A 60 62.52 46.71 -18.83
CA LYS A 60 61.43 46.39 -17.90
C LYS A 60 60.05 46.57 -18.54
N TYR A 61 59.91 47.46 -19.52
CA TYR A 61 58.63 47.82 -20.16
C TYR A 61 58.50 47.42 -21.64
N ASP A 62 59.54 46.90 -22.30
CA ASP A 62 59.47 46.30 -23.65
C ASP A 62 58.93 44.86 -23.63
N THR A 63 57.76 44.71 -23.01
CA THR A 63 57.09 43.43 -22.79
C THR A 63 56.10 43.06 -23.90
N LEU A 64 55.87 43.95 -24.88
CA LEU A 64 54.81 43.76 -25.88
C LEU A 64 55.00 42.49 -26.72
N ASN A 65 56.24 42.17 -27.10
CA ASN A 65 56.58 40.96 -27.84
C ASN A 65 56.35 39.67 -27.02
N VAL A 66 56.19 39.77 -25.70
CA VAL A 66 55.78 38.66 -24.82
C VAL A 66 54.27 38.70 -24.58
N TYR A 67 53.68 39.89 -24.37
CA TYR A 67 52.22 40.06 -24.27
C TYR A 67 51.49 39.48 -25.48
N MET A 68 52.01 39.69 -26.70
CA MET A 68 51.44 39.11 -27.93
C MET A 68 51.50 37.56 -27.98
N LYS A 69 52.20 36.91 -27.04
CA LYS A 69 52.24 35.45 -26.85
C LYS A 69 51.32 34.97 -25.72
N LEU A 70 50.62 35.87 -25.03
CA LEU A 70 49.62 35.57 -23.99
C LEU A 70 48.21 35.67 -24.61
N PRO A 71 47.65 34.60 -25.19
CA PRO A 71 46.32 34.64 -25.78
C PRO A 71 45.23 34.84 -24.72
N PRO A 72 44.08 35.42 -25.07
CA PRO A 72 42.90 35.39 -24.21
C PRO A 72 42.34 33.97 -24.12
N ILE A 73 42.37 33.39 -22.92
CA ILE A 73 41.79 32.08 -22.63
C ILE A 73 40.27 32.25 -22.45
N LYS A 74 39.48 31.31 -22.97
CA LYS A 74 38.02 31.25 -22.81
C LYS A 74 37.64 29.85 -22.37
N MET A 75 36.75 29.74 -21.38
CA MET A 75 36.17 28.46 -21.00
C MET A 75 35.15 28.02 -22.05
N PRO A 76 35.24 26.80 -22.62
CA PRO A 76 34.21 26.26 -23.49
C PRO A 76 32.94 25.95 -22.68
N ARG A 77 31.79 26.48 -23.09
CA ARG A 77 30.47 26.13 -22.51
C ARG A 77 30.22 24.63 -22.69
N VAL A 78 29.81 23.95 -21.63
CA VAL A 78 29.24 22.59 -21.74
C VAL A 78 27.87 22.71 -22.38
N LEU A 79 27.61 21.93 -23.43
CA LEU A 79 26.34 21.86 -24.12
C LEU A 79 25.64 20.55 -23.78
N LEU A 80 24.34 20.61 -23.51
CA LEU A 80 23.51 19.47 -23.18
C LEU A 80 23.01 18.82 -24.47
N ASN A 81 23.42 17.57 -24.70
CA ASN A 81 23.11 16.76 -25.87
C ASN A 81 22.16 15.63 -25.46
N SER A 82 20.88 15.76 -25.79
CA SER A 82 19.84 14.76 -25.48
C SER A 82 19.92 13.47 -26.29
N GLY A 83 20.65 13.46 -27.40
CA GLY A 83 20.82 12.29 -28.27
C GLY A 83 19.60 11.88 -29.09
N ALA A 84 18.43 12.47 -28.80
CA ALA A 84 17.34 12.52 -29.76
C ALA A 84 17.84 13.19 -31.04
N LYS A 85 17.36 12.73 -32.20
CA LYS A 85 17.38 13.60 -33.38
C LYS A 85 16.58 14.85 -33.04
N GLU A 86 16.96 16.00 -33.62
CA GLU A 86 15.98 17.08 -33.75
C GLU A 86 14.74 16.48 -34.40
N ILE A 87 13.59 16.62 -33.74
CA ILE A 87 12.33 16.28 -34.37
C ILE A 87 12.16 17.33 -35.47
N GLU A 88 12.32 16.93 -36.73
CA GLU A 88 11.88 17.71 -37.89
C GLU A 88 10.35 17.76 -37.93
N THR A 89 9.73 18.27 -36.85
CA THR A 89 8.55 19.09 -36.97
C THR A 89 9.01 20.37 -37.67
N PRO A 90 8.77 20.54 -39.00
CA PRO A 90 8.91 21.86 -39.58
C PRO A 90 8.02 22.79 -38.77
N LEU A 91 8.57 23.94 -38.37
CA LEU A 91 7.89 24.85 -37.46
C LEU A 91 6.60 25.32 -38.14
N LYS A 92 5.47 24.68 -37.77
CA LYS A 92 4.11 25.04 -38.20
C LYS A 92 3.72 26.34 -37.51
N VAL A 93 4.37 27.42 -37.94
CA VAL A 93 3.68 28.70 -38.05
C VAL A 93 2.54 28.42 -39.02
N ASP A 94 1.32 28.34 -38.53
CA ASP A 94 0.18 28.19 -39.43
C ASP A 94 -0.09 29.53 -40.11
N LEU A 95 0.68 29.78 -41.17
CA LEU A 95 0.57 30.94 -42.03
C LEU A 95 -0.78 30.97 -42.78
N SER A 96 -1.62 29.93 -42.68
CA SER A 96 -3.01 29.97 -43.15
C SER A 96 -3.82 31.01 -42.37
N ASP A 97 -3.68 31.06 -41.04
CA ASP A 97 -4.35 32.07 -40.21
C ASP A 97 -3.76 33.47 -40.43
N LEU A 98 -2.44 33.55 -40.66
CA LEU A 98 -1.76 34.82 -40.93
C LEU A 98 -2.03 35.36 -42.36
N PHE A 99 -2.50 34.51 -43.28
CA PHE A 99 -2.78 34.86 -44.67
C PHE A 99 -4.16 34.37 -45.17
N ASP A 100 -5.19 34.35 -44.31
CA ASP A 100 -6.57 34.19 -44.77
C ASP A 100 -7.09 35.45 -45.49
N LEU A 101 -6.59 35.60 -46.72
CA LEU A 101 -7.01 36.58 -47.72
C LEU A 101 -8.49 36.40 -48.11
N THR A 102 -9.14 35.31 -47.73
CA THR A 102 -10.58 35.06 -47.96
C THR A 102 -11.44 35.88 -47.01
N ASN A 103 -11.10 35.93 -45.71
CA ASN A 103 -11.80 36.77 -44.74
C ASN A 103 -11.45 38.27 -44.88
N ILE A 104 -10.21 38.61 -45.23
CA ILE A 104 -9.84 40.00 -45.58
C ILE A 104 -10.72 40.53 -46.73
N ARG A 105 -11.15 39.64 -47.66
CA ARG A 105 -11.99 39.99 -48.81
C ARG A 105 -13.44 40.34 -48.49
N LYS A 106 -13.96 39.99 -47.29
CA LYS A 106 -15.34 40.31 -46.88
C LYS A 106 -15.47 41.70 -46.24
N ASN A 107 -14.43 42.17 -45.54
CA ASN A 107 -14.51 43.40 -44.73
C ASN A 107 -13.92 44.65 -45.42
N LEU A 108 -13.31 44.50 -46.60
CA LEU A 108 -12.82 45.63 -47.41
C LEU A 108 -13.94 46.27 -48.24
N VAL A 109 -14.71 47.16 -47.61
CA VAL A 109 -15.60 48.12 -48.31
C VAL A 109 -14.75 49.20 -48.99
N ILE A 110 -14.19 48.87 -50.16
CA ILE A 110 -13.50 49.84 -51.01
C ILE A 110 -14.55 50.71 -51.70
N SER A 111 -14.55 52.01 -51.38
CA SER A 111 -15.43 52.98 -52.03
C SER A 111 -15.08 53.13 -53.51
N ASN A 112 -16.06 52.96 -54.39
CA ASN A 112 -15.88 53.13 -55.83
C ASN A 112 -15.60 54.61 -56.17
N ASN A 113 -14.32 54.97 -56.32
CA ASN A 113 -13.87 56.05 -57.22
C ASN A 113 -12.36 55.92 -57.53
N ALA A 114 -11.97 56.35 -58.74
CA ALA A 114 -10.61 56.34 -59.28
C ALA A 114 -9.98 54.97 -59.62
N LEU A 115 -10.49 54.28 -60.65
CA LEU A 115 -9.77 53.15 -61.29
C LEU A 115 -9.82 53.18 -62.83
N SER A 116 -9.22 54.23 -63.40
CA SER A 116 -8.86 54.34 -64.82
C SER A 116 -7.64 55.26 -64.95
N PRO A 117 -6.51 54.86 -65.60
CA PRO A 117 -6.42 53.82 -66.64
C PRO A 117 -5.27 52.79 -66.42
N LEU A 118 -5.58 51.52 -66.13
CA LEU A 118 -4.56 50.44 -66.12
C LEU A 118 -5.07 49.06 -66.61
N LYS A 119 -6.16 49.04 -67.41
CA LYS A 119 -6.78 47.80 -67.90
C LYS A 119 -6.08 47.10 -69.07
N ASN A 120 -5.05 47.71 -69.68
CA ASN A 120 -4.52 47.31 -71.00
C ASN A 120 -3.07 46.78 -70.99
N SER A 121 -2.61 46.12 -69.92
CA SER A 121 -1.24 45.52 -69.91
C SER A 121 -1.10 44.16 -69.19
N PHE A 122 -2.19 43.57 -68.69
CA PHE A 122 -2.15 42.26 -68.01
C PHE A 122 -2.78 41.14 -68.85
N SER A 123 -2.19 40.86 -70.01
CA SER A 123 -2.63 39.78 -70.90
C SER A 123 -1.50 39.01 -71.60
N SER A 124 -0.26 39.01 -71.07
CA SER A 124 0.87 38.28 -71.69
C SER A 124 2.10 37.95 -70.80
N VAL A 125 2.00 37.90 -69.46
CA VAL A 125 3.10 37.42 -68.59
C VAL A 125 2.61 36.44 -67.51
N LYS A 126 3.18 35.22 -67.51
CA LYS A 126 3.04 34.22 -66.43
C LYS A 126 4.34 34.15 -65.59
N THR A 127 4.60 35.15 -64.74
CA THR A 127 5.49 35.07 -63.55
C THR A 127 5.51 36.42 -62.80
N PRO A 128 5.20 36.49 -61.50
CA PRO A 128 5.41 37.69 -60.69
C PRO A 128 6.83 37.75 -60.09
N ALA A 129 7.69 38.54 -60.74
CA ALA A 129 8.76 39.37 -60.15
C ALA A 129 9.32 39.05 -58.74
N LEU A 130 9.95 37.90 -58.52
CA LEU A 130 10.85 37.67 -57.37
C LEU A 130 12.32 37.37 -57.75
N ASP A 131 12.58 36.88 -58.97
CA ASP A 131 13.91 36.46 -59.43
C ASP A 131 14.95 37.59 -59.62
N ILE A 132 14.52 38.85 -59.71
CA ILE A 132 15.44 39.96 -60.02
C ILE A 132 16.32 40.33 -58.81
N ALA A 133 15.79 40.22 -57.58
CA ALA A 133 16.56 40.47 -56.36
C ALA A 133 17.63 39.38 -56.10
N TYR A 134 17.34 38.12 -56.45
CA TYR A 134 18.21 36.99 -56.14
C TYR A 134 19.45 36.93 -57.05
N ASN A 135 19.33 37.37 -58.30
CA ASN A 135 20.41 37.25 -59.28
C ASN A 135 21.51 38.32 -59.14
N SER A 136 21.22 39.50 -58.58
CA SER A 136 22.24 40.54 -58.34
C SER A 136 23.30 40.14 -57.31
N LEU A 137 22.99 39.24 -56.38
CA LEU A 137 23.93 38.78 -55.34
C LEU A 137 24.89 37.68 -55.81
N ARG A 138 24.68 37.09 -57.00
CA ARG A 138 25.49 35.95 -57.49
C ARG A 138 26.67 36.35 -58.38
N ALA A 139 26.77 37.61 -58.77
CA ALA A 139 27.74 38.10 -59.77
C ALA A 139 29.10 38.57 -59.19
N SER A 140 29.23 38.71 -57.86
CA SER A 140 30.37 39.40 -57.23
C SER A 140 31.09 38.57 -56.15
N ASN A 141 31.42 37.31 -56.45
CA ASN A 141 32.10 36.45 -55.46
C ASN A 141 33.24 35.58 -56.03
N THR A 142 34.15 36.22 -56.79
CA THR A 142 35.40 35.60 -57.28
C THR A 142 36.61 35.97 -56.40
N SER A 143 36.49 35.95 -55.07
CA SER A 143 37.61 36.07 -54.12
C SER A 143 37.35 35.51 -52.71
N ILE A 144 36.56 34.42 -52.59
CA ILE A 144 36.53 33.62 -51.35
C ILE A 144 36.89 32.15 -51.67
N LYS A 145 38.17 31.93 -51.96
CA LYS A 145 38.81 30.60 -51.94
C LYS A 145 39.95 30.63 -50.93
N ASN A 146 39.63 30.38 -49.66
CA ASN A 146 40.47 29.72 -48.63
C ASN A 146 39.78 29.75 -47.25
N PHE A 147 38.56 29.19 -47.19
CA PHE A 147 38.02 28.59 -45.97
C PHE A 147 37.54 27.20 -46.32
N THR A 148 38.45 26.23 -46.27
CA THR A 148 38.07 24.81 -46.13
C THR A 148 37.62 24.60 -44.69
N PRO A 149 36.33 24.31 -44.42
CA PRO A 149 35.94 23.83 -43.11
C PRO A 149 36.59 22.45 -42.92
N VAL A 150 37.46 22.32 -41.92
CA VAL A 150 37.99 21.01 -41.52
C VAL A 150 36.89 20.30 -40.74
N LEU A 151 35.95 19.70 -41.47
CA LEU A 151 35.08 18.66 -40.91
C LEU A 151 35.96 17.44 -40.60
N ASN A 152 36.53 17.41 -39.40
CA ASN A 152 36.99 16.18 -38.80
C ASN A 152 35.76 15.33 -38.48
N SER A 153 35.33 14.53 -39.46
CA SER A 153 34.11 13.71 -39.42
C SER A 153 34.28 12.48 -38.52
N ASN A 154 34.67 12.68 -37.27
CA ASN A 154 35.03 11.63 -36.31
C ASN A 154 34.76 12.01 -34.83
N THR A 155 33.89 12.98 -34.56
CA THR A 155 33.26 13.13 -33.24
C THR A 155 31.91 12.42 -33.24
N LYS A 156 31.80 11.30 -32.50
CA LYS A 156 30.48 10.85 -32.03
C LYS A 156 29.95 11.94 -31.09
N THR A 157 28.78 12.51 -31.38
CA THR A 157 28.08 13.38 -30.44
C THR A 157 27.66 12.55 -29.24
N THR A 158 28.39 12.65 -28.14
CA THR A 158 28.08 11.93 -26.90
C THR A 158 26.84 12.52 -26.25
N ILE A 159 25.93 11.64 -25.86
CA ILE A 159 24.74 11.96 -25.08
C ILE A 159 25.19 12.17 -23.64
N ASN A 160 24.90 13.32 -23.04
CA ASN A 160 25.42 13.70 -21.72
C ASN A 160 24.33 14.13 -20.72
N THR A 161 23.07 13.84 -21.05
CA THR A 161 21.88 14.14 -20.24
C THR A 161 21.13 12.87 -19.78
N LYS A 162 21.76 11.70 -19.89
CA LYS A 162 21.17 10.37 -19.57
C LYS A 162 21.77 9.67 -18.36
N THR A 163 22.95 10.08 -17.93
CA THR A 163 23.63 9.58 -16.72
C THR A 163 24.50 10.70 -16.17
N TYR A 164 24.75 10.72 -14.87
CA TYR A 164 25.63 11.71 -14.27
C TYR A 164 27.07 11.54 -14.77
N SER A 165 27.59 10.31 -14.82
CA SER A 165 28.88 9.94 -15.42
C SER A 165 29.14 10.53 -16.82
N ALA A 166 28.12 10.62 -17.68
CA ALA A 166 28.25 11.22 -19.02
C ALA A 166 28.26 12.77 -18.98
N LEU A 167 27.53 13.37 -18.04
CA LEU A 167 27.60 14.80 -17.74
C LEU A 167 28.99 15.17 -17.19
N VAL A 168 29.48 14.43 -16.18
CA VAL A 168 30.82 14.60 -15.58
C VAL A 168 31.91 14.53 -16.65
N SER A 169 31.86 13.51 -17.51
CA SER A 169 32.78 13.36 -18.64
C SER A 169 32.81 14.58 -19.57
N SER A 170 31.66 15.24 -19.75
CA SER A 170 31.54 16.44 -20.61
C SER A 170 32.16 17.69 -19.98
N TYR A 171 32.03 17.87 -18.66
CA TYR A 171 32.74 18.93 -17.94
C TYR A 171 34.25 18.69 -17.92
N ALA A 172 34.68 17.46 -17.60
CA ALA A 172 36.09 17.06 -17.57
C ALA A 172 36.80 17.31 -18.91
N GLU A 173 36.16 17.04 -20.05
CA GLU A 173 36.70 17.37 -21.38
C GLU A 173 37.03 18.87 -21.54
N LYS A 174 36.17 19.76 -21.06
CA LYS A 174 36.36 21.22 -21.21
C LYS A 174 37.40 21.75 -20.23
N ILE A 175 37.42 21.20 -19.00
CA ILE A 175 38.44 21.48 -17.98
C ILE A 175 39.83 21.08 -18.50
N ASN A 176 39.99 19.84 -18.96
CA ASN A 176 41.24 19.31 -19.50
C ASN A 176 41.73 20.06 -20.77
N THR A 177 40.81 20.68 -21.51
CA THR A 177 41.16 21.57 -22.64
C THR A 177 41.78 22.90 -22.18
N VAL A 178 41.42 23.40 -20.99
CA VAL A 178 41.74 24.76 -20.53
C VAL A 178 42.88 24.82 -19.53
N VAL A 179 43.03 23.84 -18.62
CA VAL A 179 44.12 23.84 -17.62
C VAL A 179 45.52 23.96 -18.27
N PRO A 180 45.89 23.21 -19.33
CA PRO A 180 47.19 23.37 -19.97
C PRO A 180 47.44 24.76 -20.57
N GLN A 181 46.38 25.44 -21.05
CA GLN A 181 46.48 26.81 -21.54
C GLN A 181 46.77 27.78 -20.38
N LEU A 182 46.06 27.62 -19.26
CA LEU A 182 46.25 28.45 -18.07
C LEU A 182 47.65 28.24 -17.47
N GLN A 183 48.10 26.99 -17.32
CA GLN A 183 49.46 26.68 -16.85
C GLN A 183 50.53 27.33 -17.75
N SER A 184 50.40 27.20 -19.07
CA SER A 184 51.35 27.79 -20.04
C SER A 184 51.38 29.32 -19.95
N ALA A 185 50.21 29.95 -19.81
CA ALA A 185 50.10 31.40 -19.69
C ALA A 185 50.63 31.93 -18.36
N LEU A 186 50.32 31.26 -17.24
CA LEU A 186 50.85 31.61 -15.92
C LEU A 186 52.37 31.43 -15.85
N LYS A 187 52.92 30.33 -16.40
CA LYS A 187 54.36 30.17 -16.54
C LYS A 187 54.98 31.29 -17.37
N THR A 188 54.36 31.69 -18.48
CA THR A 188 54.83 32.79 -19.33
C THR A 188 54.83 34.14 -18.58
N ILE A 189 53.83 34.38 -17.72
CA ILE A 189 53.80 35.55 -16.81
C ILE A 189 54.96 35.48 -15.81
N THR A 190 55.17 34.36 -15.13
CA THR A 190 56.27 34.20 -14.16
C THR A 190 57.65 34.36 -14.81
N ASP A 191 57.89 33.70 -15.96
CA ASP A 191 59.16 33.71 -16.69
C ASP A 191 59.58 35.13 -17.15
N HIS A 192 58.64 35.99 -17.55
CA HIS A 192 58.93 37.25 -18.27
C HIS A 192 58.45 38.52 -17.58
N PHE A 193 57.40 38.46 -16.75
CA PHE A 193 56.76 39.63 -16.14
C PHE A 193 57.03 39.76 -14.64
N SER A 194 57.73 38.82 -14.00
CA SER A 194 58.06 38.91 -12.56
C SER A 194 58.79 40.19 -12.17
N GLN A 195 59.65 40.75 -13.03
CA GLN A 195 60.30 42.05 -12.75
C GLN A 195 59.34 43.24 -12.89
N LEU A 196 58.40 43.21 -13.84
CA LEU A 196 57.38 44.25 -14.01
C LEU A 196 56.41 44.24 -12.83
N LEU A 197 55.93 43.06 -12.47
CA LEU A 197 54.99 42.80 -11.38
C LEU A 197 55.68 42.80 -10.01
N SER A 198 57.01 42.94 -9.93
CA SER A 198 57.79 42.91 -8.67
C SER A 198 57.53 41.66 -7.81
N LEU A 199 57.36 40.50 -8.45
CA LEU A 199 57.02 39.24 -7.78
C LEU A 199 58.27 38.49 -7.34
N ASN A 200 58.34 38.20 -6.03
CA ASN A 200 59.34 37.31 -5.44
C ASN A 200 58.74 35.90 -5.18
N ILE A 201 57.88 35.41 -6.09
CA ILE A 201 56.83 34.39 -5.83
C ILE A 201 56.95 33.15 -6.74
N SER A 202 58.14 32.78 -7.23
CA SER A 202 58.26 31.58 -8.11
C SER A 202 57.77 30.30 -7.40
N GLU A 203 58.17 30.09 -6.14
CA GLU A 203 57.86 28.86 -5.42
C GLU A 203 56.36 28.67 -5.14
N ASP A 204 55.63 29.75 -4.80
CA ASP A 204 54.19 29.70 -4.54
C ASP A 204 53.39 29.57 -5.86
N PHE A 205 53.84 30.19 -6.95
CA PHE A 205 53.22 29.98 -8.27
C PHE A 205 53.45 28.57 -8.79
N GLU A 206 54.66 28.01 -8.67
CA GLU A 206 54.96 26.63 -9.09
C GLU A 206 54.18 25.60 -8.25
N LYS A 207 54.04 25.83 -6.93
CA LYS A 207 53.19 24.99 -6.07
C LYS A 207 51.71 25.09 -6.47
N SER A 208 51.23 26.27 -6.84
CA SER A 208 49.83 26.48 -7.23
C SER A 208 49.53 25.94 -8.65
N ILE A 209 50.51 25.96 -9.55
CA ILE A 209 50.44 25.30 -10.87
C ILE A 209 50.40 23.77 -10.73
N LYS A 210 51.11 23.20 -9.74
CA LYS A 210 51.03 21.76 -9.39
C LYS A 210 49.76 21.39 -8.62
N ALA A 211 49.22 22.31 -7.82
CA ALA A 211 47.92 22.11 -7.19
C ALA A 211 46.81 21.93 -8.23
N LEU A 212 46.85 22.69 -9.34
CA LEU A 212 45.96 22.52 -10.49
C LEU A 212 46.09 21.15 -11.17
N GLU A 213 47.27 20.51 -11.14
CA GLU A 213 47.48 19.17 -11.69
C GLU A 213 46.79 18.13 -10.79
N ASN A 214 47.10 18.14 -9.48
CA ASN A 214 46.52 17.20 -8.52
C ASN A 214 44.98 17.30 -8.42
N HIS A 215 44.40 18.49 -8.57
CA HIS A 215 42.95 18.68 -8.51
C HIS A 215 42.19 18.06 -9.70
N LEU A 216 42.87 17.71 -10.81
CA LEU A 216 42.26 16.95 -11.91
C LEU A 216 42.31 15.43 -11.67
N GLU A 217 43.27 14.97 -10.87
CA GLU A 217 43.52 13.54 -10.65
C GLU A 217 42.82 12.97 -9.40
N GLN A 218 42.31 13.83 -8.51
CA GLN A 218 41.80 13.43 -7.19
C GLN A 218 40.31 13.74 -6.93
N ASN A 219 39.65 14.59 -7.73
CA ASN A 219 38.28 15.04 -7.44
C ASN A 219 37.21 14.14 -8.07
N ASN A 220 36.64 13.24 -7.25
CA ASN A 220 35.31 12.65 -7.51
C ASN A 220 34.17 13.54 -7.00
N GLY A 221 34.46 14.49 -6.08
CA GLY A 221 33.45 15.21 -5.29
C GLY A 221 32.44 16.01 -6.11
N ASP A 222 32.88 17.04 -6.85
CA ASP A 222 31.94 17.94 -7.54
C ASP A 222 32.51 18.64 -8.78
N ILE A 223 32.14 18.16 -9.96
CA ILE A 223 32.76 18.58 -11.23
C ILE A 223 32.26 19.95 -11.72
N GLN A 224 31.02 20.33 -11.38
CA GLN A 224 30.43 21.59 -11.85
C GLN A 224 31.11 22.77 -11.16
N TYR A 225 31.33 22.69 -9.85
CA TYR A 225 32.03 23.74 -9.11
C TYR A 225 33.54 23.77 -9.43
N LEU A 226 34.15 22.66 -9.87
CA LEU A 226 35.52 22.69 -10.42
C LEU A 226 35.59 23.42 -11.77
N TYR A 227 34.57 23.28 -12.63
CA TYR A 227 34.43 24.06 -13.86
C TYR A 227 34.26 25.56 -13.54
N ASP A 228 33.44 25.91 -12.55
CA ASP A 228 33.19 27.30 -12.15
C ASP A 228 34.40 27.94 -11.45
N HIS A 229 35.14 27.17 -10.65
CA HIS A 229 36.46 27.54 -10.12
C HIS A 229 37.45 27.89 -11.24
N LEU A 230 37.54 27.05 -12.28
CA LEU A 230 38.40 27.33 -13.42
C LEU A 230 37.91 28.54 -14.25
N CYS A 231 36.60 28.78 -14.32
CA CYS A 231 36.05 30.01 -14.88
C CYS A 231 36.54 31.25 -14.13
N ASP A 232 36.57 31.23 -12.79
CA ASP A 232 37.08 32.35 -11.98
C ASP A 232 38.59 32.58 -12.16
N LEU A 233 39.39 31.51 -12.23
CA LEU A 233 40.82 31.62 -12.55
C LEU A 233 41.06 32.21 -13.95
N VAL A 234 40.26 31.80 -14.95
CA VAL A 234 40.33 32.32 -16.32
C VAL A 234 39.89 33.78 -16.38
N LYS A 235 38.90 34.23 -15.60
CA LYS A 235 38.55 35.66 -15.45
C LYS A 235 39.76 36.45 -14.93
N ILE A 236 40.36 36.00 -13.82
CA ILE A 236 41.51 36.68 -13.19
C ILE A 236 42.74 36.70 -14.12
N TYR A 237 43.04 35.61 -14.83
CA TYR A 237 44.12 35.60 -15.83
C TYR A 237 43.89 36.63 -16.93
N ASN A 238 42.68 36.69 -17.50
CA ASN A 238 42.37 37.63 -18.57
C ASN A 238 42.53 39.09 -18.12
N GLU A 239 42.00 39.40 -16.93
CA GLU A 239 42.08 40.73 -16.32
C GLU A 239 43.52 41.11 -15.97
N LEU A 240 44.31 40.17 -15.42
CA LEU A 240 45.72 40.36 -15.15
C LEU A 240 46.53 40.60 -16.43
N ARG A 241 46.28 39.82 -17.50
CA ARG A 241 46.95 40.00 -18.80
C ARG A 241 46.73 41.42 -19.33
N ASP A 242 45.48 41.88 -19.39
CA ASP A 242 45.16 43.17 -20.01
C ASP A 242 45.85 44.33 -19.26
N LEU A 243 45.98 44.24 -17.94
CA LEU A 243 46.73 45.21 -17.12
C LEU A 243 48.25 45.23 -17.39
N LEU A 244 48.86 44.19 -17.96
CA LEU A 244 50.32 44.11 -18.17
C LEU A 244 50.85 45.21 -19.10
N LEU A 245 50.00 45.76 -19.98
CA LEU A 245 50.38 46.88 -20.86
C LEU A 245 50.22 48.25 -20.20
N ASP A 246 49.39 48.38 -19.15
CA ASP A 246 49.12 49.64 -18.47
C ASP A 246 50.11 49.94 -17.33
N ILE A 247 50.85 48.93 -16.86
CA ILE A 247 51.94 49.10 -15.90
C ILE A 247 53.14 49.74 -16.59
N GLN A 248 53.23 51.09 -16.57
CA GLN A 248 54.33 51.85 -17.20
C GLN A 248 55.00 52.88 -16.27
N SER A 249 54.66 52.91 -14.98
CA SER A 249 55.20 53.90 -14.01
C SER A 249 56.40 53.37 -13.22
N ASP A 250 57.44 54.19 -13.04
CA ASP A 250 58.61 53.84 -12.20
C ASP A 250 58.92 54.89 -11.11
N CYS A 251 59.48 54.44 -10.00
CA CYS A 251 59.68 55.27 -8.81
C CYS A 251 61.17 55.50 -8.56
N CYS A 252 61.60 56.77 -8.64
CA CYS A 252 63.01 57.15 -8.53
C CYS A 252 63.90 56.30 -9.46
N PRO A 253 63.66 56.34 -10.80
CA PRO A 253 64.45 55.60 -11.77
C PRO A 253 65.95 55.83 -11.60
N ASN A 254 66.77 54.81 -11.92
CA ASN A 254 68.22 54.95 -11.87
C ASN A 254 68.67 56.11 -12.79
N ILE A 255 69.55 56.97 -12.29
CA ILE A 255 70.08 58.11 -13.04
C ILE A 255 70.83 57.68 -14.31
N ASP A 256 71.41 56.48 -14.30
CA ASP A 256 72.11 55.87 -15.44
C ASP A 256 71.19 55.10 -16.40
N ALA A 257 69.87 55.05 -16.18
CA ALA A 257 68.94 54.29 -17.02
C ALA A 257 68.85 54.84 -18.46
N PHE A 258 68.82 56.17 -18.58
CA PHE A 258 68.78 56.89 -19.86
C PHE A 258 70.01 57.81 -19.95
N PRO A 259 71.22 57.29 -20.24
CA PRO A 259 72.46 58.06 -20.18
C PRO A 259 72.50 59.09 -21.33
N LYS A 260 71.92 60.26 -21.06
CA LYS A 260 71.78 61.42 -21.96
C LYS A 260 71.12 61.10 -23.32
N HIS A 261 70.27 60.09 -23.44
CA HIS A 261 69.59 59.79 -24.71
C HIS A 261 68.15 59.26 -24.56
N LEU A 262 67.36 59.37 -25.64
CA LEU A 262 66.01 58.81 -25.80
C LEU A 262 65.85 58.32 -27.24
N ILE A 263 65.28 57.13 -27.46
CA ILE A 263 65.07 56.58 -28.81
C ILE A 263 63.63 56.82 -29.27
N LEU A 264 63.46 57.28 -30.52
CA LEU A 264 62.16 57.59 -31.13
C LEU A 264 61.66 56.50 -32.10
N GLY A 265 62.51 55.56 -32.51
CA GLY A 265 62.19 54.46 -33.43
C GLY A 265 62.66 54.72 -34.88
N ARG A 266 62.13 53.94 -35.84
CA ARG A 266 62.46 54.10 -37.27
C ARG A 266 61.81 55.35 -37.89
N PRO A 267 62.48 56.08 -38.79
CA PRO A 267 61.87 57.15 -39.58
C PRO A 267 60.64 56.65 -40.36
N ASN A 268 59.58 57.47 -40.39
CA ASN A 268 58.31 57.20 -41.08
C ASN A 268 57.57 55.91 -40.65
N ASP A 269 57.93 55.30 -39.51
CA ASP A 269 57.17 54.17 -38.96
C ASP A 269 55.80 54.65 -38.44
N THR A 270 54.74 54.20 -39.11
CA THR A 270 53.34 54.50 -38.77
C THR A 270 52.64 53.31 -38.11
N SER A 271 53.38 52.29 -37.67
CA SER A 271 52.80 51.15 -36.96
C SER A 271 52.24 51.56 -35.59
N ARG A 272 51.23 50.81 -35.11
CA ARG A 272 50.62 51.03 -33.78
C ARG A 272 51.62 50.79 -32.63
N SER A 273 52.75 50.13 -32.90
CA SER A 273 53.83 49.90 -31.95
C SER A 273 55.19 50.03 -32.64
N ILE A 274 55.71 51.25 -32.68
CA ILE A 274 57.02 51.57 -33.24
C ILE A 274 58.13 50.89 -32.39
N PRO A 275 58.94 49.97 -32.95
CA PRO A 275 60.01 49.29 -32.21
C PRO A 275 61.11 50.25 -31.73
N TYR A 276 61.81 49.88 -30.66
CA TYR A 276 62.89 50.64 -30.01
C TYR A 276 62.49 51.99 -29.39
N ARG A 277 61.27 52.47 -29.66
CA ARG A 277 60.77 53.76 -29.18
C ARG A 277 60.55 53.75 -27.66
N HIS A 278 61.20 54.66 -26.96
CA HIS A 278 60.93 54.91 -25.55
C HIS A 278 59.49 55.42 -25.36
N ARG A 279 58.81 54.90 -24.34
CA ARG A 279 57.48 55.39 -23.93
C ARG A 279 57.63 56.58 -22.97
N PHE A 280 56.51 57.18 -22.60
CA PHE A 280 56.48 58.07 -21.44
C PHE A 280 56.28 57.22 -20.18
N TYR A 281 57.24 57.30 -19.25
CA TYR A 281 57.21 56.55 -18.00
C TYR A 281 56.81 57.49 -16.86
N PRO A 282 55.52 57.58 -16.47
CA PRO A 282 55.06 58.54 -15.47
C PRO A 282 55.66 58.28 -14.09
N SER A 283 55.93 59.37 -13.37
CA SER A 283 56.33 59.31 -11.97
C SER A 283 55.23 58.69 -11.12
N THR A 284 55.57 57.74 -10.25
CA THR A 284 54.59 57.10 -9.36
C THR A 284 53.98 58.02 -8.28
N THR A 285 54.31 59.31 -8.28
CA THR A 285 53.56 60.34 -7.54
C THR A 285 52.17 60.59 -8.10
N GLU A 286 51.92 60.25 -9.37
CA GLU A 286 50.58 60.23 -9.95
C GLU A 286 49.80 59.00 -9.45
N ILE A 287 48.62 59.24 -8.86
CA ILE A 287 47.75 58.20 -8.30
C ILE A 287 47.33 57.18 -9.38
N THR A 288 47.09 57.68 -10.59
CA THR A 288 46.77 56.91 -11.80
C THR A 288 47.86 55.90 -12.16
N GLY A 289 49.14 56.32 -12.17
CA GLY A 289 50.25 55.45 -12.57
C GLY A 289 50.42 54.21 -11.68
N LYS A 290 50.14 54.33 -10.37
CA LYS A 290 50.22 53.20 -9.42
C LYS A 290 49.02 52.24 -9.49
N LEU A 291 47.90 52.62 -10.11
CA LEU A 291 46.65 51.86 -10.02
C LEU A 291 46.72 50.49 -10.75
N PRO A 292 47.23 50.37 -11.99
CA PRO A 292 47.33 49.08 -12.68
C PRO A 292 48.21 48.07 -11.94
N LEU A 293 49.36 48.51 -11.40
CA LEU A 293 50.28 47.64 -10.65
C LEU A 293 49.64 47.14 -9.36
N LYS A 294 48.96 48.01 -8.59
CA LYS A 294 48.19 47.60 -7.40
C LYS A 294 47.09 46.59 -7.74
N LYS A 295 46.41 46.76 -8.87
CA LYS A 295 45.35 45.86 -9.33
C LYS A 295 45.94 44.50 -9.75
N ALA A 296 47.06 44.50 -10.46
CA ALA A 296 47.78 43.28 -10.82
C ALA A 296 48.29 42.51 -9.59
N HIS A 297 48.85 43.21 -8.58
CA HIS A 297 49.22 42.60 -7.28
C HIS A 297 48.01 41.97 -6.57
N PHE A 298 46.87 42.66 -6.57
CA PHE A 298 45.64 42.17 -5.97
C PHE A 298 45.15 40.88 -6.66
N LEU A 299 45.12 40.87 -8.00
CA LEU A 299 44.69 39.73 -8.82
C LEU A 299 45.63 38.53 -8.66
N VAL A 300 46.95 38.76 -8.61
CA VAL A 300 47.96 37.72 -8.32
C VAL A 300 47.70 37.09 -6.94
N ARG A 301 47.50 37.89 -5.89
CA ARG A 301 47.20 37.35 -4.54
C ARG A 301 45.83 36.66 -4.50
N LYS A 302 44.81 37.19 -5.18
CA LYS A 302 43.49 36.54 -5.29
C LYS A 302 43.61 35.15 -5.93
N MET A 303 44.30 35.03 -7.06
CA MET A 303 44.51 33.74 -7.75
C MET A 303 45.17 32.70 -6.82
N LEU A 304 46.25 33.07 -6.13
CA LEU A 304 46.95 32.19 -5.18
C LEU A 304 46.10 31.82 -3.96
N LEU A 305 45.10 32.63 -3.59
CA LEU A 305 44.15 32.32 -2.52
C LEU A 305 43.02 31.40 -3.01
N LEU A 306 42.45 31.63 -4.20
CA LEU A 306 41.43 30.74 -4.77
C LEU A 306 41.97 29.32 -4.92
N LEU A 307 43.20 29.17 -5.43
CA LEU A 307 43.92 27.90 -5.58
C LEU A 307 44.25 27.18 -4.26
N LYS A 308 44.06 27.84 -3.11
CA LYS A 308 44.24 27.27 -1.76
C LYS A 308 42.93 27.15 -0.97
N ALA A 309 41.84 27.73 -1.47
CA ALA A 309 40.55 27.81 -0.79
C ALA A 309 39.47 26.92 -1.39
N PHE A 310 39.63 26.44 -2.63
CA PHE A 310 38.65 25.57 -3.28
C PHE A 310 38.46 24.26 -2.49
N ASN A 311 37.24 23.99 -2.05
CA ASN A 311 36.87 22.81 -1.26
C ASN A 311 35.35 22.55 -1.33
N PRO A 312 34.84 21.87 -2.38
CA PRO A 312 33.41 21.61 -2.52
C PRO A 312 32.86 20.56 -1.54
N GLU A 313 33.70 19.64 -1.04
CA GLU A 313 33.32 18.48 -0.21
C GLU A 313 32.87 18.82 1.23
N THR A 314 32.42 20.04 1.48
CA THR A 314 31.91 20.43 2.79
C THR A 314 30.44 20.01 2.90
N GLN A 315 30.07 19.23 3.94
CA GLN A 315 28.66 19.01 4.25
C GLN A 315 28.03 20.34 4.71
N LEU A 316 26.98 20.77 4.02
CA LEU A 316 26.28 22.03 4.20
C LEU A 316 24.76 21.79 4.21
N GLY A 317 23.99 22.83 4.54
CA GLY A 317 22.54 22.87 4.30
C GLY A 317 22.22 23.95 3.26
N ALA A 318 20.97 24.04 2.81
CA ALA A 318 20.62 25.01 1.78
C ALA A 318 20.68 26.46 2.32
N ASP A 319 21.30 27.36 1.56
CA ASP A 319 21.16 28.81 1.75
C ASP A 319 21.11 29.51 0.37
N ILE A 320 20.62 30.75 0.35
CA ILE A 320 20.49 31.55 -0.86
C ILE A 320 21.27 32.87 -0.69
N THR A 321 22.35 33.04 -1.46
CA THR A 321 23.21 34.23 -1.39
C THR A 321 22.93 35.18 -2.56
N PRO A 322 22.41 36.41 -2.32
CA PRO A 322 22.27 37.43 -3.35
C PRO A 322 23.62 37.78 -3.99
N SER A 323 23.65 37.90 -5.32
CA SER A 323 24.86 38.07 -6.10
C SER A 323 24.56 38.80 -7.42
N THR A 324 25.60 39.07 -8.21
CA THR A 324 25.48 39.73 -9.51
C THR A 324 25.97 38.83 -10.64
N SER A 325 25.17 38.64 -11.70
CA SER A 325 25.44 37.70 -12.80
C SER A 325 26.60 38.13 -13.70
N ILE A 326 26.82 39.44 -13.85
CA ILE A 326 27.87 40.02 -14.70
C ILE A 326 29.04 40.51 -13.84
N SER A 327 30.18 39.80 -13.88
CA SER A 327 31.42 40.22 -13.22
C SER A 327 32.12 41.38 -13.95
N THR A 328 31.54 42.59 -13.89
CA THR A 328 32.23 43.84 -14.26
C THR A 328 33.12 44.34 -13.10
N GLU A 329 34.01 45.31 -13.35
CA GLU A 329 34.85 45.93 -12.32
C GLU A 329 34.09 46.62 -11.16
N ASN A 330 32.76 46.77 -11.31
CA ASN A 330 31.88 47.37 -10.30
C ASN A 330 30.94 46.36 -9.62
N ALA A 331 30.95 45.09 -10.04
CA ALA A 331 29.98 44.08 -9.65
C ALA A 331 30.21 43.53 -8.23
N ALA A 332 29.13 43.19 -7.54
CA ALA A 332 29.11 42.72 -6.16
C ALA A 332 28.84 41.20 -6.09
N CYS A 333 29.55 40.41 -6.91
CA CYS A 333 29.45 38.95 -6.88
C CYS A 333 29.79 38.43 -5.47
N ALA A 334 28.91 37.62 -4.89
CA ALA A 334 29.15 36.98 -3.60
C ALA A 334 30.26 35.92 -3.68
N ILE A 335 30.92 35.65 -2.54
CA ILE A 335 31.86 34.53 -2.40
C ILE A 335 31.06 33.21 -2.43
N PRO A 336 31.31 32.31 -3.40
CA PRO A 336 30.66 31.01 -3.50
C PRO A 336 31.01 30.06 -2.35
N PHE A 337 30.09 29.16 -1.99
CA PHE A 337 30.27 28.14 -0.96
C PHE A 337 31.45 27.18 -1.22
N TYR A 338 31.80 26.93 -2.48
CA TYR A 338 32.91 26.04 -2.85
C TYR A 338 34.31 26.64 -2.57
N TYR A 339 34.39 27.82 -1.94
CA TYR A 339 35.61 28.36 -1.35
C TYR A 339 35.53 28.44 0.18
N ASN A 340 36.39 27.67 0.87
CA ASN A 340 36.59 27.78 2.31
C ASN A 340 37.14 29.18 2.66
N PRO A 341 36.41 30.00 3.43
CA PRO A 341 36.73 31.40 3.59
C PRO A 341 37.88 31.64 4.58
N SER A 342 38.61 32.71 4.34
CA SER A 342 39.59 33.26 5.27
C SER A 342 39.50 34.79 5.25
N GLU A 343 40.00 35.44 6.30
CA GLU A 343 40.16 36.90 6.36
C GLU A 343 40.98 37.41 5.16
N ASP A 344 42.03 36.67 4.78
CA ASP A 344 42.83 36.87 3.56
C ASP A 344 41.99 36.83 2.27
N LEU A 345 41.12 35.81 2.10
CA LEU A 345 40.27 35.69 0.93
C LEU A 345 39.19 36.77 0.88
N VAL A 346 38.59 37.12 2.02
CA VAL A 346 37.63 38.24 2.13
C VAL A 346 38.30 39.55 1.72
N PHE A 347 39.48 39.85 2.28
CA PHE A 347 40.27 41.03 1.93
C PHE A 347 40.64 41.08 0.44
N GLN A 348 40.87 39.92 -0.18
CA GLN A 348 41.28 39.78 -1.58
C GLN A 348 40.15 39.42 -2.57
N TRP A 349 38.87 39.53 -2.20
CA TRP A 349 37.78 39.18 -3.10
C TRP A 349 37.42 40.30 -4.10
N ASN A 350 37.14 41.53 -3.64
CA ASN A 350 36.74 42.66 -4.48
C ASN A 350 37.65 43.90 -4.29
N PHE A 351 38.52 44.17 -5.28
CA PHE A 351 39.51 45.24 -5.26
C PHE A 351 38.96 46.63 -4.90
N LYS A 352 37.73 46.94 -5.32
CA LYS A 352 37.10 48.24 -5.10
C LYS A 352 36.55 48.38 -3.67
N LEU A 353 36.17 47.28 -3.03
CA LEU A 353 35.85 47.25 -1.60
C LEU A 353 37.11 47.34 -0.76
N THR A 354 38.15 46.56 -1.10
CA THR A 354 39.47 46.59 -0.41
C THR A 354 40.13 47.98 -0.47
N GLN A 355 40.03 48.69 -1.60
CA GLN A 355 40.50 50.07 -1.71
C GLN A 355 39.74 51.08 -0.83
N ARG A 356 38.60 50.68 -0.27
CA ARG A 356 37.70 51.52 0.55
C ARG A 356 37.62 51.06 2.01
N PHE A 357 38.37 50.02 2.40
CA PHE A 357 38.27 49.36 3.71
C PHE A 357 36.88 48.77 3.99
N ASN A 358 36.21 48.31 2.92
CA ASN A 358 34.84 47.79 2.92
C ASN A 358 34.76 46.29 2.53
N GLU A 359 35.88 45.58 2.49
CA GLU A 359 35.98 44.15 2.15
C GLU A 359 35.00 43.25 2.92
N ALA A 360 34.80 43.51 4.23
CA ALA A 360 33.86 42.77 5.07
C ALA A 360 32.37 43.04 4.75
N PHE A 361 32.03 43.94 3.82
CA PHE A 361 30.65 44.28 3.42
C PHE A 361 30.22 43.61 2.11
N GLN A 362 30.98 42.64 1.58
CA GLN A 362 30.51 41.74 0.52
C GLN A 362 29.69 40.58 1.09
N LEU A 363 28.96 39.86 0.23
CA LEU A 363 28.17 38.69 0.62
C LEU A 363 28.94 37.38 0.37
N SER A 364 28.52 36.33 1.07
CA SER A 364 29.12 34.99 1.07
C SER A 364 28.11 34.02 1.68
N TYR A 365 28.08 32.77 1.22
CA TYR A 365 27.41 31.68 1.94
C TYR A 365 27.94 31.61 3.40
N PHE A 366 29.28 31.58 3.54
CA PHE A 366 29.92 31.57 4.84
C PHE A 366 30.12 32.99 5.40
N LYS A 367 29.36 33.34 6.44
CA LYS A 367 29.31 34.71 7.01
C LYS A 367 30.35 35.02 8.10
N LYS A 368 31.15 34.03 8.54
CA LYS A 368 32.09 34.09 9.68
C LYS A 368 33.10 35.24 9.64
N TYR A 369 33.64 35.56 8.47
CA TYR A 369 34.68 36.59 8.28
C TYR A 369 34.12 37.86 7.63
N LEU A 370 32.79 38.01 7.60
CA LEU A 370 32.10 39.21 7.12
C LEU A 370 31.72 40.14 8.28
N SER A 371 31.25 41.34 7.93
CA SER A 371 30.76 42.33 8.89
C SER A 371 29.58 41.77 9.70
N PRO A 372 29.56 41.92 11.03
CA PRO A 372 28.52 41.34 11.90
C PRO A 372 27.17 42.07 11.83
N ILE A 373 27.00 43.02 10.89
CA ILE A 373 25.74 43.74 10.71
C ILE A 373 24.68 42.86 10.04
N ASN A 374 23.43 42.96 10.49
CA ASN A 374 22.32 42.12 10.01
C ASN A 374 22.14 42.16 8.48
N ALA A 375 22.41 43.29 7.82
CA ALA A 375 22.32 43.42 6.36
C ALA A 375 23.35 42.57 5.56
N ILE A 376 24.37 42.04 6.23
CA ILE A 376 25.41 41.17 5.65
C ILE A 376 25.27 39.72 6.15
N GLN A 377 24.79 39.54 7.39
CA GLN A 377 24.53 38.22 7.98
C GLN A 377 23.21 37.60 7.48
N GLU A 378 22.19 38.42 7.21
CA GLU A 378 20.83 38.03 6.80
C GLU A 378 20.35 38.82 5.54
N PRO A 379 21.10 38.81 4.42
CA PRO A 379 20.89 39.74 3.31
C PRO A 379 19.50 39.64 2.65
N LEU A 380 18.86 38.47 2.70
CA LEU A 380 17.50 38.23 2.16
C LEU A 380 16.39 39.02 2.89
N LYS A 381 16.68 39.63 4.06
CA LYS A 381 15.76 40.51 4.80
C LYS A 381 15.81 41.97 4.35
N TYR A 382 16.62 42.28 3.32
CA TYR A 382 16.94 43.65 2.89
C TYR A 382 16.70 43.83 1.39
N ASP A 383 16.85 45.06 0.89
CA ASP A 383 16.57 45.39 -0.51
C ASP A 383 17.52 44.66 -1.48
N LEU A 384 16.94 43.78 -2.32
CA LEU A 384 17.64 43.00 -3.32
C LEU A 384 17.84 43.72 -4.67
N ASN A 385 17.36 44.95 -4.86
CA ASN A 385 17.44 45.70 -6.14
C ASN A 385 18.87 45.88 -6.71
N ASN A 386 19.93 45.65 -5.92
CA ASN A 386 21.33 45.72 -6.36
C ASN A 386 21.88 44.38 -6.90
N TYR A 387 21.05 43.33 -6.89
CA TYR A 387 21.38 41.96 -7.27
C TYR A 387 20.43 41.50 -8.38
N ASP A 388 20.96 40.83 -9.41
CA ASP A 388 20.19 40.21 -10.50
C ASP A 388 20.26 38.68 -10.47
N PHE A 389 20.96 38.11 -9.49
CA PHE A 389 21.22 36.68 -9.36
C PHE A 389 21.10 36.21 -7.91
N LEU A 390 20.56 35.01 -7.72
CA LEU A 390 20.47 34.31 -6.45
C LEU A 390 21.33 33.05 -6.55
N ARG A 391 22.47 33.00 -5.85
CA ARG A 391 23.20 31.74 -5.68
C ARG A 391 22.33 30.82 -4.82
N ILE A 392 22.16 29.57 -5.23
CA ILE A 392 21.47 28.53 -4.44
C ILE A 392 22.56 27.51 -4.14
N GLU A 393 22.87 27.34 -2.86
CA GLU A 393 24.15 26.78 -2.41
C GLU A 393 23.94 25.74 -1.32
N GLY A 394 24.84 24.76 -1.22
CA GLY A 394 24.80 23.71 -0.20
C GLY A 394 23.88 22.51 -0.49
N ILE A 395 23.21 22.45 -1.65
CA ILE A 395 22.23 21.39 -1.97
C ILE A 395 22.80 20.11 -2.60
N HIS A 396 24.04 20.12 -3.12
CA HIS A 396 24.61 18.93 -3.77
C HIS A 396 24.82 17.83 -2.73
N GLY A 397 24.44 16.60 -3.05
CA GLY A 397 24.55 15.46 -2.13
C GLY A 397 23.39 15.32 -1.14
N MET A 398 22.47 16.29 -1.06
CA MET A 398 21.22 16.16 -0.30
C MET A 398 20.22 15.23 -1.04
N PRO A 399 19.27 14.62 -0.33
CA PRO A 399 18.03 14.12 -0.93
C PRO A 399 17.29 15.25 -1.65
N TYR A 400 16.74 14.98 -2.84
CA TYR A 400 16.11 16.02 -3.67
C TYR A 400 14.84 16.60 -3.03
N ASP A 401 14.12 15.79 -2.25
CA ASP A 401 12.92 16.19 -1.51
C ASP A 401 13.27 17.10 -0.32
N GLU A 402 14.35 16.80 0.40
CA GLU A 402 14.89 17.71 1.43
C GLU A 402 15.42 19.01 0.82
N ALA A 403 16.20 18.95 -0.26
CA ALA A 403 16.71 20.12 -0.97
C ALA A 403 15.57 20.99 -1.55
N LEU A 404 14.57 20.38 -2.18
CA LEU A 404 13.39 21.06 -2.70
C LEU A 404 12.61 21.74 -1.57
N LYS A 405 12.44 21.06 -0.43
CA LYS A 405 11.77 21.58 0.76
C LYS A 405 12.52 22.76 1.39
N GLU A 406 13.84 22.69 1.54
CA GLU A 406 14.62 23.81 2.08
C GLU A 406 14.67 25.02 1.13
N VAL A 407 14.95 24.81 -0.16
CA VAL A 407 15.00 25.92 -1.14
C VAL A 407 13.61 26.53 -1.36
N SER A 408 12.54 25.73 -1.39
CA SER A 408 11.16 26.25 -1.47
C SER A 408 10.74 27.01 -0.22
N LYS A 409 11.21 26.58 0.97
CA LYS A 409 11.03 27.32 2.21
C LYS A 409 11.76 28.66 2.16
N LEU A 410 13.04 28.71 1.79
CA LEU A 410 13.79 29.97 1.64
C LEU A 410 13.17 30.91 0.60
N LYS A 411 12.70 30.37 -0.53
CA LYS A 411 11.90 31.10 -1.52
C LYS A 411 10.65 31.73 -0.91
N THR A 412 9.94 31.00 -0.06
CA THR A 412 8.67 31.44 0.55
C THR A 412 8.90 32.43 1.70
N ASP A 413 9.77 32.10 2.66
CA ASP A 413 10.10 32.90 3.86
C ASP A 413 10.63 34.30 3.50
N TYR A 414 11.31 34.43 2.35
CA TYR A 414 11.88 35.70 1.86
C TYR A 414 11.21 36.25 0.59
N GLY A 415 10.12 35.65 0.10
CA GLY A 415 9.34 36.15 -1.05
C GLY A 415 10.13 36.24 -2.37
N LEU A 416 11.01 35.28 -2.63
CA LEU A 416 11.99 35.35 -3.71
C LEU A 416 11.38 35.01 -5.08
N ASN A 417 11.64 35.87 -6.07
CA ASN A 417 11.12 35.72 -7.42
C ASN A 417 12.01 34.80 -8.28
N PHE A 418 11.82 33.50 -8.14
CA PHE A 418 12.32 32.46 -9.05
C PHE A 418 11.43 31.20 -8.94
N ASP A 419 11.52 30.28 -9.90
CA ASP A 419 10.84 28.99 -9.82
C ASP A 419 11.79 27.80 -9.62
N ILE A 420 11.29 26.65 -9.17
CA ILE A 420 12.10 25.47 -8.81
C ILE A 420 11.53 24.23 -9.48
N LYS A 421 12.36 23.48 -10.21
CA LYS A 421 12.02 22.16 -10.76
C LYS A 421 13.03 21.12 -10.28
N ALA A 422 12.54 19.97 -9.84
CA ALA A 422 13.34 18.77 -9.64
C ALA A 422 13.18 17.86 -10.86
N ILE A 423 14.29 17.46 -11.47
CA ILE A 423 14.33 16.74 -12.76
C ILE A 423 15.26 15.53 -12.61
N ASN A 424 14.82 14.34 -12.99
CA ASN A 424 15.58 13.11 -12.78
C ASN A 424 16.51 12.82 -13.98
N ILE A 425 17.72 12.33 -13.74
CA ILE A 425 18.69 12.08 -14.82
C ILE A 425 18.53 10.72 -15.53
N ASP A 426 17.93 9.72 -14.87
CA ASP A 426 17.94 8.30 -15.27
C ASP A 426 16.63 7.51 -14.97
N GLN A 427 15.51 8.20 -14.74
CA GLN A 427 14.18 7.64 -14.44
C GLN A 427 13.58 6.76 -15.55
N GLN A 428 12.77 5.77 -15.16
CA GLN A 428 12.04 4.85 -16.05
C GLN A 428 10.51 4.99 -15.88
N ILE A 429 9.72 4.40 -16.77
CA ILE A 429 8.22 4.50 -16.75
C ILE A 429 7.67 3.82 -15.50
N GLU A 430 8.34 2.74 -15.12
CA GLU A 430 8.09 1.86 -13.99
C GLU A 430 8.31 2.56 -12.64
N ASP A 431 9.11 3.63 -12.60
CA ASP A 431 9.38 4.45 -11.40
C ASP A 431 8.27 5.50 -11.13
N ILE A 432 7.24 5.62 -11.98
CA ILE A 432 6.17 6.62 -11.81
C ILE A 432 5.06 6.08 -10.90
N ASP A 433 5.12 6.52 -9.64
CA ASP A 433 4.03 6.52 -8.67
C ASP A 433 2.84 7.35 -9.20
N MET A 434 1.64 6.76 -9.24
CA MET A 434 0.44 7.43 -9.76
C MET A 434 -0.24 8.34 -8.73
N ASP A 435 -0.05 8.09 -7.43
CA ASP A 435 -0.60 8.94 -6.35
C ASP A 435 0.14 10.28 -6.29
N ALA A 436 1.47 10.25 -6.44
CA ALA A 436 2.30 11.46 -6.55
C ALA A 436 1.89 12.39 -7.72
N TYR A 437 1.32 11.83 -8.79
CA TYR A 437 0.83 12.56 -9.96
C TYR A 437 -0.70 12.46 -10.14
N ALA A 438 -1.46 12.29 -9.06
CA ALA A 438 -2.91 12.02 -9.11
C ALA A 438 -3.71 13.02 -9.98
N CYS A 439 -3.28 14.29 -10.08
CA CYS A 439 -3.90 15.28 -10.98
C CYS A 439 -3.92 14.86 -12.47
N HIS A 440 -2.98 14.02 -12.92
CA HIS A 440 -2.94 13.45 -14.27
C HIS A 440 -3.80 12.17 -14.42
N PHE A 441 -4.13 11.48 -13.31
CA PHE A 441 -4.81 10.18 -13.31
C PHE A 441 -6.26 10.20 -12.77
N ASN A 442 -6.68 11.28 -12.08
CA ASN A 442 -8.01 11.41 -11.46
C ASN A 442 -9.21 11.15 -12.40
N TYR A 443 -9.09 11.43 -13.70
CA TYR A 443 -10.16 11.13 -14.66
C TYR A 443 -10.21 9.63 -15.00
N LEU A 444 -9.05 8.96 -15.12
CA LEU A 444 -8.96 7.51 -15.34
C LEU A 444 -9.48 6.74 -14.13
N ASP A 445 -9.24 7.23 -12.90
CA ASP A 445 -9.86 6.70 -11.68
C ASP A 445 -11.40 6.81 -11.72
N THR A 446 -11.92 7.92 -12.26
CA THR A 446 -13.38 8.13 -12.43
C THR A 446 -13.96 7.21 -13.52
N ASP A 447 -13.27 7.05 -14.64
CA ASP A 447 -13.65 6.16 -15.74
C ASP A 447 -13.62 4.69 -15.29
N LEU A 448 -12.57 4.28 -14.57
CA LEU A 448 -12.43 2.95 -13.98
C LEU A 448 -13.57 2.67 -12.99
N LYS A 449 -13.83 3.59 -12.05
CA LYS A 449 -14.91 3.44 -11.06
C LYS A 449 -16.27 3.34 -11.73
N THR A 450 -16.50 4.07 -12.82
CA THR A 450 -17.75 3.99 -13.59
C THR A 450 -17.88 2.62 -14.26
N TRP A 451 -16.83 2.14 -14.95
CA TRP A 451 -16.81 0.81 -15.54
C TRP A 451 -17.00 -0.31 -14.50
N CYS A 452 -16.33 -0.25 -13.35
CA CYS A 452 -16.51 -1.25 -12.28
C CYS A 452 -17.94 -1.25 -11.72
N GLN A 453 -18.61 -0.10 -11.64
CA GLN A 453 -20.02 -0.02 -11.24
C GLN A 453 -20.96 -0.60 -12.30
N GLU A 454 -20.70 -0.37 -13.60
CA GLU A 454 -21.46 -1.00 -14.69
C GLU A 454 -21.32 -2.53 -14.65
N GLN A 455 -20.11 -3.05 -14.50
CA GLN A 455 -19.84 -4.49 -14.41
C GLN A 455 -20.47 -5.11 -13.16
N ASN A 456 -20.34 -4.47 -11.99
CA ASN A 456 -20.94 -4.98 -10.76
C ASN A 456 -22.48 -4.93 -10.79
N CYS A 457 -23.09 -3.94 -11.44
CA CYS A 457 -24.54 -3.88 -11.67
C CYS A 457 -25.04 -5.01 -12.57
N ILE A 458 -24.34 -5.31 -13.67
CA ILE A 458 -24.65 -6.47 -14.52
C ILE A 458 -24.49 -7.78 -13.74
N ASN A 459 -23.36 -7.96 -13.06
CA ASN A 459 -23.10 -9.16 -12.26
C ASN A 459 -24.19 -9.38 -11.21
N LYS A 460 -24.63 -8.32 -10.52
CA LYS A 460 -25.72 -8.36 -9.55
C LYS A 460 -27.04 -8.86 -10.17
N ASP A 461 -27.53 -8.20 -11.21
CA ASP A 461 -28.85 -8.52 -11.80
C ASP A 461 -28.92 -9.95 -12.34
N ILE A 462 -27.83 -10.40 -12.98
CA ILE A 462 -27.66 -11.76 -13.48
C ILE A 462 -27.63 -12.76 -12.31
N THR A 463 -26.95 -12.42 -11.21
CA THR A 463 -26.87 -13.27 -10.01
C THR A 463 -28.22 -13.39 -9.33
N GLU A 464 -28.92 -12.27 -9.07
CA GLU A 464 -30.22 -12.27 -8.41
C GLU A 464 -31.27 -13.07 -9.21
N PHE A 465 -31.21 -13.05 -10.54
CA PHE A 465 -32.07 -13.89 -11.38
C PHE A 465 -31.65 -15.37 -11.32
N PHE A 466 -30.47 -15.73 -11.85
CA PHE A 466 -30.11 -17.13 -12.04
C PHE A 466 -29.92 -17.92 -10.75
N SER A 467 -29.68 -17.27 -9.60
CA SER A 467 -29.62 -17.96 -8.31
C SER A 467 -30.99 -18.24 -7.69
N GLY A 468 -32.08 -17.65 -8.23
CA GLY A 468 -33.45 -17.80 -7.72
C GLY A 468 -34.25 -18.98 -8.26
N PHE A 469 -33.65 -19.86 -9.07
CA PHE A 469 -34.30 -21.11 -9.50
C PHE A 469 -34.43 -22.11 -8.36
N ASN A 470 -35.57 -22.80 -8.30
CA ASN A 470 -35.87 -23.74 -7.23
C ASN A 470 -35.33 -25.16 -7.54
N MET A 471 -34.87 -25.84 -6.50
CA MET A 471 -34.16 -27.12 -6.56
C MET A 471 -35.03 -28.31 -6.12
N ASP A 472 -36.11 -28.06 -5.38
CA ASP A 472 -37.17 -29.02 -5.06
C ASP A 472 -38.18 -29.15 -6.23
N ASP A 473 -38.46 -28.05 -6.93
CA ASP A 473 -39.27 -27.98 -8.14
C ASP A 473 -38.49 -27.26 -9.25
N LEU A 474 -37.89 -28.03 -10.16
CA LEU A 474 -37.07 -27.52 -11.28
C LEU A 474 -37.85 -26.67 -12.31
N GLY A 475 -39.19 -26.60 -12.21
CA GLY A 475 -39.99 -25.64 -12.96
C GLY A 475 -40.14 -24.29 -12.23
N SER A 476 -40.08 -24.29 -10.90
CA SER A 476 -40.35 -23.10 -10.09
C SER A 476 -39.17 -22.14 -10.02
N HIS A 477 -39.48 -20.85 -9.93
CA HIS A 477 -38.51 -19.78 -9.69
C HIS A 477 -39.05 -18.88 -8.58
N ASN A 478 -38.18 -18.50 -7.65
CA ASN A 478 -38.46 -17.52 -6.59
C ASN A 478 -38.49 -16.08 -7.15
N TYR A 479 -39.31 -15.85 -8.19
CA TYR A 479 -39.41 -14.57 -8.89
C TYR A 479 -40.57 -13.73 -8.36
N ALA A 480 -40.28 -12.47 -8.01
CA ALA A 480 -41.27 -11.48 -7.64
C ALA A 480 -41.30 -10.37 -8.70
N PHE A 481 -42.43 -10.23 -9.40
CA PHE A 481 -42.61 -9.25 -10.49
C PHE A 481 -42.32 -7.80 -10.09
N GLU A 482 -42.48 -7.49 -8.80
CA GLU A 482 -42.28 -6.16 -8.21
C GLU A 482 -40.80 -5.73 -8.10
N GLN A 483 -39.82 -6.63 -8.31
CA GLN A 483 -38.39 -6.32 -8.09
C GLN A 483 -37.66 -5.66 -9.28
N PHE A 484 -38.17 -5.71 -10.50
CA PHE A 484 -37.43 -5.28 -11.71
C PHE A 484 -38.01 -4.06 -12.44
N ASP A 485 -39.14 -3.50 -12.01
CA ASP A 485 -39.74 -2.25 -12.55
C ASP A 485 -39.95 -2.23 -14.10
N ARG A 486 -40.26 -3.41 -14.68
CA ARG A 486 -40.32 -3.66 -16.13
C ARG A 486 -41.53 -4.51 -16.56
N ASP A 487 -42.73 -3.97 -16.33
CA ASP A 487 -44.04 -4.52 -16.74
C ASP A 487 -44.21 -4.73 -18.27
N ASP A 488 -43.26 -4.23 -19.08
CA ASP A 488 -43.23 -4.34 -20.54
C ASP A 488 -42.69 -5.70 -21.03
N LEU A 489 -42.00 -6.48 -20.19
CA LEU A 489 -41.46 -7.80 -20.53
C LEU A 489 -42.41 -8.97 -20.20
N LEU A 490 -43.68 -8.67 -19.90
CA LEU A 490 -44.74 -9.62 -19.57
C LEU A 490 -45.46 -10.16 -20.82
N ASP A 491 -45.27 -11.46 -21.12
CA ASP A 491 -46.07 -12.17 -22.14
C ASP A 491 -47.50 -12.43 -21.65
N LYS A 492 -48.44 -11.61 -22.11
CA LYS A 492 -49.85 -11.58 -21.66
C LYS A 492 -50.76 -12.61 -22.35
N GLU A 493 -50.22 -13.47 -23.23
CA GLU A 493 -50.98 -14.45 -24.02
C GLU A 493 -50.62 -15.93 -23.75
N VAL A 494 -49.76 -16.23 -22.77
CA VAL A 494 -49.54 -17.63 -22.33
C VAL A 494 -50.79 -18.17 -21.63
N LEU A 495 -51.29 -19.32 -22.09
CA LEU A 495 -52.42 -20.02 -21.46
C LEU A 495 -52.02 -20.59 -20.11
N ILE A 496 -52.25 -19.80 -19.05
CA ILE A 496 -52.16 -20.23 -17.66
C ILE A 496 -53.14 -21.39 -17.41
N ASP A 497 -52.62 -22.54 -17.02
CA ASP A 497 -53.37 -23.61 -16.36
C ASP A 497 -53.73 -23.14 -14.93
N PRO A 498 -54.99 -22.84 -14.61
CA PRO A 498 -55.36 -22.28 -13.31
C PRO A 498 -55.07 -23.22 -12.15
N ASP A 499 -55.07 -24.54 -12.38
CA ASP A 499 -54.88 -25.54 -11.32
C ASP A 499 -53.40 -25.70 -10.92
N LYS A 500 -52.46 -25.05 -11.62
CA LYS A 500 -51.04 -24.96 -11.23
C LYS A 500 -50.63 -23.64 -10.59
N ILE A 501 -51.40 -22.56 -10.73
CA ILE A 501 -51.16 -21.34 -9.93
C ILE A 501 -51.92 -21.43 -8.60
N LYS A 502 -51.27 -22.02 -7.59
CA LYS A 502 -51.66 -21.79 -6.19
C LYS A 502 -51.10 -20.45 -5.71
N LYS A 503 -51.95 -19.42 -5.62
CA LYS A 503 -51.79 -18.38 -4.58
C LYS A 503 -52.48 -18.86 -3.28
N PRO A 504 -51.90 -18.61 -2.09
CA PRO A 504 -51.70 -19.75 -1.18
C PRO A 504 -52.74 -19.95 -0.07
N THR A 505 -53.61 -18.97 0.22
CA THR A 505 -54.16 -18.79 1.58
C THR A 505 -55.69 -18.97 1.73
N ASP A 506 -56.45 -18.97 0.64
CA ASP A 506 -57.91 -18.67 0.61
C ASP A 506 -58.89 -19.70 1.22
N LEU A 507 -58.42 -20.82 1.78
CA LEU A 507 -59.28 -21.88 2.34
C LEU A 507 -59.03 -22.21 3.82
N LEU A 508 -58.20 -21.42 4.51
CA LEU A 508 -57.81 -21.68 5.90
C LEU A 508 -58.09 -20.55 6.90
N PHE A 509 -58.10 -19.28 6.50
CA PHE A 509 -58.30 -18.13 7.40
C PHE A 509 -59.21 -17.06 6.78
N SER A 510 -60.03 -16.40 7.60
CA SER A 510 -60.91 -15.31 7.15
C SER A 510 -60.27 -13.92 7.29
N ASN A 511 -60.82 -12.88 6.65
CA ASN A 511 -60.18 -11.55 6.58
C ASN A 511 -59.91 -10.89 7.96
N ASN A 512 -60.82 -11.05 8.93
CA ASN A 512 -60.61 -10.55 10.29
C ASN A 512 -59.51 -11.34 11.02
N GLN A 513 -59.45 -12.65 10.78
CA GLN A 513 -58.38 -13.55 11.22
C GLN A 513 -57.03 -13.15 10.64
N LEU A 514 -56.94 -12.87 9.33
CA LEU A 514 -55.73 -12.41 8.65
C LEU A 514 -55.25 -11.05 9.21
N SER A 515 -56.17 -10.12 9.49
CA SER A 515 -55.84 -8.85 10.13
C SER A 515 -55.33 -9.03 11.57
N LEU A 516 -55.94 -9.93 12.35
CA LEU A 516 -55.52 -10.26 13.71
C LEU A 516 -54.16 -10.99 13.73
N LEU A 517 -53.96 -11.94 12.82
CA LEU A 517 -52.69 -12.66 12.60
C LEU A 517 -51.55 -11.66 12.35
N GLY A 518 -51.73 -10.71 11.43
CA GLY A 518 -50.76 -9.64 11.16
C GLY A 518 -50.49 -8.75 12.38
N LYS A 519 -51.51 -8.41 13.17
CA LYS A 519 -51.38 -7.65 14.43
C LYS A 519 -50.65 -8.41 15.56
N LEU A 520 -50.67 -9.74 15.51
CA LEU A 520 -49.97 -10.65 16.42
C LEU A 520 -48.62 -11.13 15.87
N ASN A 521 -48.24 -10.68 14.66
CA ASN A 521 -47.08 -11.14 13.90
C ASN A 521 -47.07 -12.63 13.54
N ILE A 522 -48.22 -13.32 13.56
CA ILE A 522 -48.33 -14.72 13.14
C ILE A 522 -48.56 -14.78 11.62
N ASN A 523 -47.78 -15.62 10.94
CA ASN A 523 -47.75 -15.78 9.50
C ASN A 523 -48.83 -16.79 9.03
N ALA A 524 -49.78 -16.33 8.23
CA ALA A 524 -50.92 -17.13 7.78
C ALA A 524 -50.52 -18.30 6.86
N ASP A 525 -49.53 -18.11 5.99
CA ASP A 525 -49.11 -19.13 5.03
C ASP A 525 -48.26 -20.21 5.71
N LEU A 526 -47.41 -19.84 6.69
CA LEU A 526 -46.75 -20.82 7.56
C LEU A 526 -47.78 -21.63 8.37
N LEU A 527 -48.85 -21.00 8.86
CA LEU A 527 -49.91 -21.71 9.59
C LEU A 527 -50.71 -22.66 8.68
N ALA A 528 -50.89 -22.29 7.41
CA ALA A 528 -51.53 -23.12 6.39
C ALA A 528 -50.66 -24.32 5.97
N ALA A 529 -49.33 -24.22 6.10
CA ALA A 529 -48.38 -25.26 5.73
C ALA A 529 -48.12 -26.33 6.81
N ARG A 530 -48.32 -26.02 8.11
CA ARG A 530 -48.13 -27.00 9.21
C ARG A 530 -49.16 -28.14 9.17
N ASP A 531 -48.77 -29.32 9.66
CA ASP A 531 -49.65 -30.50 9.72
C ASP A 531 -50.86 -30.26 10.65
N LYS A 532 -51.96 -30.98 10.39
CA LYS A 532 -53.27 -30.65 10.93
C LYS A 532 -53.33 -30.76 12.45
N THR A 533 -52.68 -31.78 13.04
CA THR A 533 -52.65 -31.97 14.51
C THR A 533 -52.00 -30.80 15.25
N ASP A 534 -51.09 -30.10 14.57
CA ASP A 534 -50.20 -29.14 15.20
C ASP A 534 -50.79 -27.72 15.09
N ARG A 535 -51.41 -27.38 13.95
CA ARG A 535 -52.04 -26.06 13.77
C ARG A 535 -53.39 -25.88 14.49
N GLU A 536 -54.19 -26.94 14.64
CA GLU A 536 -55.56 -26.87 15.18
C GLU A 536 -55.70 -26.06 16.51
N PRO A 537 -54.77 -26.15 17.49
CA PRO A 537 -54.79 -25.35 18.72
C PRO A 537 -54.63 -23.84 18.51
N LEU A 538 -53.88 -23.40 17.48
CA LEU A 538 -53.70 -21.98 17.17
C LEU A 538 -54.92 -21.43 16.42
N ILE A 539 -55.49 -22.20 15.49
CA ILE A 539 -56.76 -21.86 14.81
C ILE A 539 -57.89 -21.67 15.83
N THR A 540 -58.02 -22.61 16.78
CA THR A 540 -59.00 -22.55 17.88
C THR A 540 -58.84 -21.30 18.77
N LEU A 541 -57.65 -20.69 18.81
CA LEU A 541 -57.41 -19.45 19.54
C LEU A 541 -57.80 -18.21 18.71
N LEU A 542 -57.58 -18.23 17.39
CA LEU A 542 -57.98 -17.16 16.46
C LEU A 542 -59.50 -16.97 16.42
N ASP A 543 -60.28 -18.06 16.32
CA ASP A 543 -61.75 -18.00 16.30
C ASP A 543 -62.32 -17.26 17.52
N LYS A 544 -61.75 -17.50 18.71
CA LYS A 544 -62.21 -16.91 19.97
C LYS A 544 -61.85 -15.43 20.15
N ALA A 545 -60.84 -14.93 19.44
CA ALA A 545 -60.58 -13.49 19.36
C ALA A 545 -61.53 -12.82 18.35
N GLN A 546 -61.81 -13.46 17.22
CA GLN A 546 -62.76 -12.98 16.21
C GLN A 546 -64.20 -12.86 16.75
N GLU A 547 -64.62 -13.77 17.64
CA GLU A 547 -65.94 -13.75 18.30
C GLU A 547 -66.17 -12.50 19.18
N LYS A 548 -65.13 -11.90 19.75
CA LYS A 548 -65.27 -10.67 20.56
C LYS A 548 -65.23 -9.40 19.71
N ILE A 549 -64.52 -9.39 18.58
CA ILE A 549 -64.50 -8.24 17.65
C ILE A 549 -65.91 -8.00 17.08
N SER A 550 -66.63 -9.06 16.72
CA SER A 550 -68.01 -8.97 16.23
C SER A 550 -69.04 -8.52 17.28
N THR A 551 -68.64 -8.35 18.56
CA THR A 551 -69.49 -7.79 19.63
C THR A 551 -69.09 -6.36 20.05
N GLY A 552 -68.15 -5.72 19.33
CA GLY A 552 -67.85 -4.28 19.46
C GLY A 552 -66.55 -3.92 20.17
N ALA A 553 -65.71 -4.90 20.51
CA ALA A 553 -64.32 -4.64 20.91
C ALA A 553 -63.46 -4.30 19.68
N SER A 554 -62.46 -3.44 19.85
CA SER A 554 -61.53 -3.09 18.77
C SER A 554 -60.54 -4.23 18.46
N ILE A 555 -59.83 -4.15 17.33
CA ILE A 555 -58.69 -5.07 17.06
C ILE A 555 -57.58 -4.77 18.09
N GLU A 556 -57.42 -3.49 18.42
CA GLU A 556 -56.69 -2.94 19.57
C GLU A 556 -57.26 -3.35 20.94
N ASP A 557 -58.27 -4.24 21.00
CA ASP A 557 -58.76 -4.91 22.21
C ASP A 557 -58.81 -6.45 22.07
N MET A 558 -58.23 -7.04 21.01
CA MET A 558 -57.89 -8.49 20.95
C MET A 558 -56.41 -8.90 20.95
N VAL A 559 -55.44 -8.04 20.61
CA VAL A 559 -54.00 -8.36 20.73
C VAL A 559 -53.56 -8.57 22.21
N SER A 560 -53.35 -7.52 23.00
CA SER A 560 -52.36 -7.52 24.11
C SER A 560 -52.77 -8.10 25.48
N GLU A 561 -53.52 -9.20 25.53
CA GLU A 561 -53.37 -10.19 26.61
C GLU A 561 -53.58 -11.62 26.07
N TYR A 562 -54.36 -11.83 25.00
CA TYR A 562 -54.26 -13.03 24.16
C TYR A 562 -52.86 -13.19 23.55
N GLN A 563 -52.13 -12.09 23.35
CA GLN A 563 -50.78 -12.04 22.79
C GLN A 563 -49.83 -13.07 23.41
N SER A 564 -49.81 -13.25 24.74
CA SER A 564 -48.95 -14.27 25.36
C SER A 564 -49.39 -15.72 25.09
N SER A 565 -50.67 -15.96 24.80
CA SER A 565 -51.17 -17.29 24.40
C SER A 565 -50.95 -17.58 22.92
N PHE A 566 -51.05 -16.55 22.07
CA PHE A 566 -50.71 -16.61 20.65
C PHE A 566 -49.21 -16.73 20.43
N VAL A 567 -48.40 -16.03 21.22
CA VAL A 567 -46.94 -16.18 21.25
C VAL A 567 -46.57 -17.59 21.70
N VAL A 568 -47.01 -18.06 22.89
CA VAL A 568 -46.65 -19.42 23.36
C VAL A 568 -47.08 -20.56 22.42
N LEU A 569 -48.20 -20.44 21.71
CA LEU A 569 -48.59 -21.44 20.70
C LEU A 569 -47.92 -21.23 19.34
N GLY A 570 -47.66 -19.98 18.93
CA GLY A 570 -46.96 -19.64 17.69
C GLY A 570 -45.45 -19.90 17.76
N GLU A 571 -44.85 -19.81 18.95
CA GLU A 571 -43.49 -20.25 19.26
C GLU A 571 -43.40 -21.78 19.19
N LYS A 572 -44.35 -22.49 19.84
CA LYS A 572 -44.41 -23.96 19.84
C LYS A 572 -44.70 -24.58 18.46
N LEU A 573 -45.04 -23.76 17.47
CA LEU A 573 -45.33 -24.16 16.09
C LEU A 573 -44.45 -23.43 15.06
N GLU A 574 -43.54 -22.57 15.53
CA GLU A 574 -42.69 -21.64 14.76
C GLU A 574 -43.44 -20.98 13.59
N VAL A 575 -44.38 -20.10 13.92
CA VAL A 575 -45.30 -19.43 12.97
C VAL A 575 -45.27 -17.90 13.12
N LEU A 576 -44.33 -17.35 13.88
CA LEU A 576 -44.20 -15.92 14.14
C LEU A 576 -43.12 -15.29 13.24
N ASN A 577 -43.47 -14.23 12.52
CA ASN A 577 -42.50 -13.36 11.86
C ASN A 577 -41.96 -12.34 12.87
N SER A 578 -40.69 -11.94 12.75
CA SER A 578 -40.09 -10.88 13.57
C SER A 578 -39.88 -9.57 12.79
N THR A 579 -40.74 -8.57 13.00
CA THR A 579 -40.50 -7.11 12.82
C THR A 579 -41.75 -6.32 13.24
N GLU A 580 -41.59 -5.12 13.79
CA GLU A 580 -42.64 -4.32 14.44
C GLU A 580 -43.47 -3.43 13.46
N PRO A 581 -44.58 -2.72 13.83
CA PRO A 581 -45.07 -2.43 15.19
C PRO A 581 -46.61 -2.34 15.50
N LYS A 582 -46.96 -2.95 16.65
CA LYS A 582 -47.75 -2.36 17.79
C LYS A 582 -49.30 -2.25 17.76
N SER A 583 -49.85 -2.24 19.00
CA SER A 583 -51.20 -1.84 19.45
C SER A 583 -52.37 -2.81 19.15
N TYR A 584 -53.16 -3.31 20.14
CA TYR A 584 -53.13 -3.31 21.63
C TYR A 584 -54.16 -4.35 22.17
N SER A 585 -54.26 -4.59 23.51
CA SER A 585 -55.31 -5.19 24.44
C SER A 585 -56.15 -6.40 23.90
N LYS A 586 -56.90 -7.32 24.53
CA LYS A 586 -56.90 -8.02 25.82
C LYS A 586 -57.15 -9.56 25.64
N LEU A 587 -57.91 -10.26 26.50
CA LEU A 587 -57.76 -11.73 26.81
C LEU A 587 -59.01 -12.63 26.60
N SER A 588 -58.82 -13.97 26.64
CA SER A 588 -59.69 -15.06 27.21
C SER A 588 -60.84 -15.71 26.41
N THR A 589 -61.05 -17.06 26.33
CA THR A 589 -60.27 -18.25 26.82
C THR A 589 -60.72 -19.65 26.30
N LYS A 590 -59.79 -20.63 26.30
CA LYS A 590 -59.83 -22.08 26.71
C LYS A 590 -60.79 -23.13 26.08
N LYS A 591 -60.20 -24.33 25.87
CA LYS A 591 -60.70 -25.75 25.94
C LYS A 591 -61.88 -26.19 25.04
N ASN A 592 -61.91 -27.36 24.38
CA ASN A 592 -61.35 -28.75 24.52
C ASN A 592 -62.22 -29.77 25.27
N THR A 593 -62.83 -30.70 24.51
CA THR A 593 -63.00 -32.17 24.71
C THR A 593 -63.89 -32.73 23.57
N ALA A 594 -63.77 -33.95 23.02
CA ALA A 594 -62.72 -34.97 23.06
C ALA A 594 -62.89 -35.99 21.88
N GLN A 595 -61.82 -36.74 21.58
CA GLN A 595 -61.67 -38.18 21.22
C GLN A 595 -62.93 -39.12 21.09
N PRO A 596 -62.85 -40.35 20.48
CA PRO A 596 -61.68 -41.08 19.92
C PRO A 596 -61.90 -42.02 18.67
N VAL A 597 -60.86 -42.82 18.34
CA VAL A 597 -60.90 -44.28 17.97
C VAL A 597 -60.90 -44.76 16.48
N LEU A 598 -59.70 -45.13 15.99
CA LEU A 598 -59.19 -46.51 15.68
C LEU A 598 -59.84 -47.42 14.59
N LEU A 599 -59.05 -47.87 13.59
CA LEU A 599 -58.59 -49.29 13.39
C LEU A 599 -57.81 -49.60 12.07
N LYS A 600 -56.62 -50.25 12.23
CA LYS A 600 -55.89 -51.33 11.46
C LYS A 600 -56.21 -51.59 9.95
N ALA A 601 -55.25 -51.99 9.09
CA ALA A 601 -54.42 -53.22 9.19
C ALA A 601 -53.12 -53.27 8.32
N SER A 602 -52.48 -54.46 8.22
CA SER A 602 -51.02 -54.70 7.98
C SER A 602 -50.52 -54.91 6.53
N LYS A 603 -49.17 -54.93 6.37
CA LYS A 603 -48.33 -55.25 5.19
C LYS A 603 -47.82 -56.72 5.13
N THR A 604 -47.23 -57.09 3.98
CA THR A 604 -46.16 -58.11 3.72
C THR A 604 -45.45 -57.79 2.38
N VAL A 605 -44.25 -58.30 1.97
CA VAL A 605 -43.02 -58.82 2.62
C VAL A 605 -41.84 -58.79 1.59
N GLU A 606 -40.72 -58.13 1.92
CA GLU A 606 -39.28 -58.41 1.60
C GLU A 606 -38.79 -58.72 0.14
N PRO A 607 -37.49 -59.05 -0.13
CA PRO A 607 -36.34 -58.12 -0.17
C PRO A 607 -35.38 -58.34 -1.40
N VAL A 608 -34.18 -57.70 -1.43
CA VAL A 608 -32.83 -58.25 -1.83
C VAL A 608 -31.78 -57.12 -2.07
N SER A 609 -30.48 -57.44 -1.91
CA SER A 609 -29.29 -56.59 -2.15
C SER A 609 -28.13 -57.45 -2.74
N PRO A 610 -26.88 -56.97 -2.91
CA PRO A 610 -26.36 -55.74 -3.52
C PRO A 610 -25.40 -56.04 -4.72
N VAL A 611 -24.78 -55.04 -5.35
CA VAL A 611 -23.61 -55.21 -6.25
C VAL A 611 -22.57 -54.11 -6.00
N VAL A 612 -21.28 -54.47 -6.03
CA VAL A 612 -20.12 -53.56 -5.89
C VAL A 612 -19.26 -53.64 -7.15
N LEU A 613 -18.73 -52.52 -7.64
CA LEU A 613 -17.53 -52.46 -8.47
C LEU A 613 -16.79 -51.14 -8.26
N ASN A 614 -15.46 -51.16 -8.43
CA ASN A 614 -14.52 -50.08 -8.09
C ASN A 614 -13.50 -49.96 -9.24
N THR A 615 -13.14 -48.74 -9.67
CA THR A 615 -11.77 -48.42 -10.14
C THR A 615 -11.51 -46.91 -10.36
N GLY A 616 -10.72 -46.33 -9.44
CA GLY A 616 -9.64 -45.35 -9.64
C GLY A 616 -9.66 -44.29 -10.76
N VAL A 617 -9.57 -43.02 -10.33
CA VAL A 617 -8.93 -41.90 -11.07
C VAL A 617 -7.81 -41.32 -10.19
N LYS A 618 -6.72 -40.83 -10.79
CA LYS A 618 -5.57 -40.26 -10.06
C LYS A 618 -5.85 -38.84 -9.58
N ALA A 619 -5.30 -38.48 -8.42
CA ALA A 619 -5.23 -37.09 -7.98
C ALA A 619 -4.33 -36.25 -8.90
N TYR A 620 -4.76 -35.00 -9.14
CA TYR A 620 -3.91 -33.90 -9.60
C TYR A 620 -3.73 -32.93 -8.43
N THR A 621 -2.52 -32.41 -8.25
CA THR A 621 -2.23 -31.33 -7.30
C THR A 621 -2.59 -29.97 -7.92
N PRO A 622 -3.39 -29.11 -7.28
CA PRO A 622 -3.64 -27.77 -7.79
C PRO A 622 -2.38 -26.90 -7.70
N PHE A 623 -2.24 -25.97 -8.64
CA PHE A 623 -1.32 -24.84 -8.51
C PHE A 623 -1.98 -23.76 -7.65
N ILE A 624 -1.20 -23.09 -6.80
CA ILE A 624 -1.67 -21.99 -5.95
C ILE A 624 -1.13 -20.67 -6.50
N THR A 625 -2.04 -19.76 -6.84
CA THR A 625 -1.81 -18.31 -6.88
C THR A 625 -3.05 -17.66 -6.30
N GLU A 626 -2.89 -16.94 -5.20
CA GLU A 626 -4.00 -16.26 -4.53
C GLU A 626 -4.60 -15.18 -5.45
N THR A 627 -5.92 -15.04 -5.45
CA THR A 627 -6.61 -13.90 -6.06
C THR A 627 -7.80 -13.57 -5.18
N LYS A 628 -7.94 -12.30 -4.81
CA LYS A 628 -9.05 -11.81 -3.99
C LYS A 628 -10.35 -11.97 -4.78
N VAL A 629 -11.28 -12.77 -4.28
CA VAL A 629 -12.60 -12.97 -4.90
C VAL A 629 -13.43 -11.70 -4.71
N ASN A 630 -14.05 -11.22 -5.79
CA ASN A 630 -14.98 -10.09 -5.74
C ASN A 630 -16.35 -10.59 -5.27
N ASP A 631 -16.75 -10.15 -4.08
CA ASP A 631 -17.97 -10.58 -3.39
C ASP A 631 -19.28 -10.21 -4.10
N THR A 632 -19.26 -9.40 -5.17
CA THR A 632 -20.48 -8.97 -5.89
C THR A 632 -21.40 -10.13 -6.32
N VAL A 633 -20.85 -11.32 -6.60
CA VAL A 633 -21.65 -12.51 -6.91
C VAL A 633 -22.13 -13.20 -5.63
N THR A 634 -21.25 -13.50 -4.67
CA THR A 634 -21.62 -14.15 -3.40
C THR A 634 -22.66 -13.36 -2.60
N ASP A 635 -22.51 -12.04 -2.50
CA ASP A 635 -23.41 -11.14 -1.76
C ASP A 635 -24.84 -11.05 -2.34
N ASN A 636 -25.04 -11.42 -3.62
CA ASN A 636 -26.32 -11.30 -4.32
C ASN A 636 -26.98 -12.66 -4.66
N LEU A 637 -26.47 -13.77 -4.13
CA LEU A 637 -27.11 -15.09 -4.23
C LEU A 637 -28.43 -15.13 -3.42
N LYS A 638 -29.50 -15.67 -4.00
CA LYS A 638 -30.76 -15.89 -3.26
C LYS A 638 -30.56 -16.96 -2.16
N THR A 639 -30.97 -16.64 -0.94
CA THR A 639 -30.58 -17.37 0.28
C THR A 639 -31.62 -18.37 0.82
N LYS A 640 -32.79 -18.54 0.18
CA LYS A 640 -33.76 -19.57 0.61
C LYS A 640 -33.16 -20.96 0.36
N THR A 641 -33.36 -21.88 1.30
CA THR A 641 -32.76 -23.23 1.25
C THR A 641 -33.02 -23.98 -0.05
N SER A 642 -34.21 -23.79 -0.63
CA SER A 642 -34.67 -24.41 -1.89
C SER A 642 -34.09 -23.78 -3.16
N ASP A 643 -33.42 -22.63 -3.07
CA ASP A 643 -32.97 -21.87 -4.24
C ASP A 643 -31.53 -22.26 -4.59
N LEU A 644 -31.17 -22.22 -5.88
CA LEU A 644 -29.81 -22.53 -6.35
C LEU A 644 -28.74 -21.69 -5.63
N GLY A 645 -29.05 -20.43 -5.32
CA GLY A 645 -28.17 -19.52 -4.60
C GLY A 645 -27.74 -20.03 -3.23
N PHE A 646 -28.60 -20.75 -2.50
CA PHE A 646 -28.23 -21.36 -1.23
C PHE A 646 -27.21 -22.48 -1.42
N ILE A 647 -27.43 -23.37 -2.41
CA ILE A 647 -26.45 -24.42 -2.75
C ILE A 647 -25.11 -23.79 -3.14
N MET A 648 -25.15 -22.76 -3.99
CA MET A 648 -23.93 -22.06 -4.43
C MET A 648 -23.21 -21.37 -3.28
N ASN A 649 -23.92 -20.74 -2.34
CA ASN A 649 -23.32 -20.12 -1.16
C ASN A 649 -22.67 -21.16 -0.21
N THR A 650 -23.17 -22.40 -0.17
CA THR A 650 -22.51 -23.51 0.57
C THR A 650 -21.28 -24.10 -0.12
N VAL A 651 -20.92 -23.62 -1.32
CA VAL A 651 -19.77 -24.10 -2.11
C VAL A 651 -18.77 -22.97 -2.40
N LEU A 652 -19.25 -21.74 -2.61
CA LEU A 652 -18.47 -20.53 -2.89
C LEU A 652 -18.07 -19.77 -1.61
N ASP A 653 -17.79 -20.49 -0.52
CA ASP A 653 -17.13 -19.88 0.65
C ASP A 653 -15.79 -19.26 0.24
N LYS A 654 -15.35 -18.20 0.94
CA LYS A 654 -14.38 -17.18 0.45
C LYS A 654 -12.96 -17.68 0.10
N ASN A 655 -12.72 -18.98 0.24
CA ASN A 655 -11.46 -19.66 -0.10
C ASN A 655 -11.57 -20.61 -1.31
N PHE A 656 -12.73 -20.73 -1.98
CA PHE A 656 -12.89 -21.64 -3.13
C PHE A 656 -12.21 -21.07 -4.40
N ILE A 657 -11.02 -21.59 -4.71
CA ILE A 657 -10.29 -21.29 -5.96
C ILE A 657 -10.37 -22.50 -6.88
N GLY A 658 -10.96 -22.31 -8.07
CA GLY A 658 -11.06 -23.35 -9.10
C GLY A 658 -11.57 -22.79 -10.44
N SER A 659 -11.40 -23.55 -11.52
CA SER A 659 -11.97 -23.18 -12.82
C SER A 659 -13.50 -23.25 -12.83
N ALA A 660 -14.15 -22.60 -13.80
CA ALA A 660 -15.62 -22.62 -13.93
C ALA A 660 -16.18 -24.06 -13.95
N THR A 661 -15.46 -24.97 -14.60
CA THR A 661 -15.83 -26.40 -14.70
C THR A 661 -15.62 -27.18 -13.40
N GLU A 662 -14.85 -26.65 -12.44
CA GLU A 662 -14.70 -27.23 -11.10
C GLU A 662 -15.73 -26.66 -10.12
N ILE A 663 -16.02 -25.36 -10.20
CA ILE A 663 -17.15 -24.71 -9.53
C ILE A 663 -18.47 -25.40 -9.93
N GLU A 664 -18.75 -25.54 -11.23
CA GLU A 664 -19.94 -26.23 -11.77
C GLU A 664 -20.14 -27.63 -11.16
N LYS A 665 -19.04 -28.40 -11.03
CA LYS A 665 -19.06 -29.77 -10.49
C LYS A 665 -19.28 -29.80 -8.98
N ALA A 666 -18.66 -28.90 -8.23
CA ALA A 666 -18.84 -28.82 -6.79
C ALA A 666 -20.30 -28.49 -6.44
N ILE A 667 -20.92 -27.56 -7.18
CA ILE A 667 -22.34 -27.21 -7.05
C ILE A 667 -23.26 -28.37 -7.48
N ASP A 668 -22.97 -29.06 -8.59
CA ASP A 668 -23.75 -30.24 -9.01
C ASP A 668 -23.63 -31.43 -8.03
N LEU A 669 -22.46 -31.62 -7.40
CA LEU A 669 -22.28 -32.59 -6.32
C LEU A 669 -23.10 -32.20 -5.08
N LYS A 670 -23.05 -30.94 -4.65
CA LYS A 670 -23.83 -30.46 -3.49
C LYS A 670 -25.34 -30.52 -3.76
N ARG A 671 -25.79 -30.22 -4.99
CA ARG A 671 -27.19 -30.44 -5.39
C ARG A 671 -27.58 -31.92 -5.38
N LYS A 672 -26.69 -32.85 -5.76
CA LYS A 672 -26.96 -34.30 -5.67
C LYS A 672 -27.06 -34.81 -4.23
N GLU A 673 -26.32 -34.20 -3.30
CA GLU A 673 -26.37 -34.51 -1.87
C GLU A 673 -27.70 -34.06 -1.25
N LEU A 674 -28.09 -32.79 -1.49
CA LEU A 674 -29.28 -32.18 -0.89
C LEU A 674 -30.58 -32.58 -1.60
N TYR A 675 -30.54 -32.71 -2.94
CA TYR A 675 -31.70 -32.96 -3.80
C TYR A 675 -31.46 -34.22 -4.69
N PRO A 676 -31.42 -35.43 -4.09
CA PRO A 676 -31.04 -36.67 -4.79
C PRO A 676 -32.12 -37.25 -5.71
N LYS A 677 -33.32 -36.67 -5.76
CA LYS A 677 -34.46 -37.16 -6.56
C LYS A 677 -34.80 -36.17 -7.67
N ILE A 678 -34.45 -36.53 -8.91
CA ILE A 678 -34.88 -35.83 -10.12
C ILE A 678 -35.56 -36.86 -11.01
N ASP A 679 -36.73 -36.52 -11.56
CA ASP A 679 -37.48 -37.41 -12.43
C ASP A 679 -36.77 -37.51 -13.81
N PRO A 680 -36.53 -38.73 -14.36
CA PRO A 680 -35.95 -38.91 -15.70
C PRO A 680 -36.69 -38.20 -16.84
N GLU A 681 -37.98 -37.86 -16.69
CA GLU A 681 -38.78 -37.14 -17.70
C GLU A 681 -38.49 -35.62 -17.66
N GLN A 682 -37.91 -35.06 -16.59
CA GLN A 682 -37.72 -33.61 -16.41
C GLN A 682 -36.41 -33.03 -17.00
N GLN A 683 -35.83 -33.66 -18.02
CA GLN A 683 -34.48 -33.29 -18.52
C GLN A 683 -34.37 -31.86 -19.08
N ASN A 684 -35.44 -31.24 -19.56
CA ASN A 684 -35.40 -29.86 -20.04
C ASN A 684 -35.52 -28.86 -18.88
N LEU A 685 -36.35 -29.17 -17.86
CA LEU A 685 -36.40 -28.38 -16.62
C LEU A 685 -35.03 -28.39 -15.91
N LEU A 686 -34.36 -29.54 -15.84
CA LEU A 686 -33.00 -29.64 -15.28
C LEU A 686 -31.96 -28.82 -16.06
N LYS A 687 -32.15 -28.59 -17.37
CA LYS A 687 -31.26 -27.71 -18.17
C LYS A 687 -31.53 -26.24 -17.86
N VAL A 688 -32.82 -25.86 -17.87
CA VAL A 688 -33.29 -24.47 -17.70
C VAL A 688 -33.06 -23.99 -16.27
N GLY A 689 -33.49 -24.74 -15.26
CA GLY A 689 -33.47 -24.34 -13.85
C GLY A 689 -32.20 -24.68 -13.08
N PHE A 690 -31.31 -25.55 -13.59
CA PHE A 690 -30.03 -25.83 -12.92
C PHE A 690 -28.82 -25.72 -13.84
N THR A 691 -28.80 -26.46 -14.95
CA THR A 691 -27.53 -26.71 -15.68
C THR A 691 -26.95 -25.43 -16.27
N ILE A 692 -27.79 -24.63 -16.93
CA ILE A 692 -27.40 -23.33 -17.50
C ILE A 692 -27.17 -22.26 -16.41
N PRO A 693 -28.08 -22.07 -15.42
CA PRO A 693 -27.85 -21.14 -14.30
C PRO A 693 -26.53 -21.38 -13.56
N ASN A 694 -26.23 -22.64 -13.19
CA ASN A 694 -24.97 -23.04 -12.55
C ASN A 694 -23.75 -22.65 -13.41
N GLY A 695 -23.76 -22.99 -14.71
CA GLY A 695 -22.64 -22.68 -15.60
C GLY A 695 -22.47 -21.20 -15.96
N ILE A 696 -23.53 -20.39 -15.88
CA ILE A 696 -23.45 -18.93 -15.97
C ILE A 696 -22.80 -18.37 -14.71
N LEU A 697 -23.36 -18.69 -13.54
CA LEU A 697 -22.90 -18.13 -12.25
C LEU A 697 -21.47 -18.56 -11.91
N ALA A 698 -21.08 -19.80 -12.22
CA ALA A 698 -19.71 -20.30 -12.07
C ALA A 698 -18.67 -19.51 -12.89
N ARG A 699 -19.05 -18.99 -14.07
CA ARG A 699 -18.18 -18.14 -14.90
C ARG A 699 -18.23 -16.68 -14.46
N LEU A 700 -19.42 -16.20 -14.07
CA LEU A 700 -19.63 -14.86 -13.53
C LEU A 700 -18.78 -14.60 -12.28
N GLN A 701 -18.63 -15.60 -11.41
CA GLN A 701 -17.78 -15.55 -10.22
C GLN A 701 -16.29 -15.38 -10.53
N ILE A 702 -15.83 -15.94 -11.66
CA ILE A 702 -14.43 -15.80 -12.12
C ILE A 702 -14.25 -14.44 -12.82
N VAL A 703 -15.22 -14.00 -13.62
CA VAL A 703 -15.23 -12.67 -14.23
C VAL A 703 -15.22 -11.57 -13.17
N SER A 704 -16.03 -11.67 -12.11
CA SER A 704 -16.04 -10.69 -11.02
C SER A 704 -14.69 -10.59 -10.33
N SER A 705 -14.02 -11.73 -10.10
CA SER A 705 -12.73 -11.83 -9.40
C SER A 705 -11.54 -11.24 -10.18
N TYR A 706 -11.74 -10.79 -11.42
CA TYR A 706 -10.75 -10.05 -12.20
C TYR A 706 -11.18 -8.60 -12.53
N ILE A 707 -12.21 -8.08 -11.83
CA ILE A 707 -12.55 -6.65 -11.86
C ILE A 707 -11.61 -5.89 -10.90
N PRO A 708 -10.70 -5.02 -11.38
CA PRO A 708 -9.81 -4.24 -10.53
C PRO A 708 -10.53 -3.21 -9.64
N GLU A 709 -9.98 -2.98 -8.45
CA GLU A 709 -10.47 -2.02 -7.45
C GLU A 709 -9.78 -0.64 -7.52
N SER A 710 -8.56 -0.57 -8.09
CA SER A 710 -7.78 0.67 -8.29
C SER A 710 -7.00 0.65 -9.61
N LEU A 711 -6.47 1.82 -10.02
CA LEU A 711 -5.65 1.95 -11.24
C LEU A 711 -4.39 1.08 -11.23
N ASP A 712 -3.80 0.80 -10.06
CA ASP A 712 -2.59 -0.03 -9.91
C ASP A 712 -2.86 -1.50 -10.26
N GLN A 713 -4.11 -1.94 -10.09
CA GLN A 713 -4.58 -3.25 -10.49
C GLN A 713 -4.92 -3.31 -11.99
N VAL A 714 -4.97 -2.17 -12.70
CA VAL A 714 -5.10 -2.10 -14.17
C VAL A 714 -3.74 -2.32 -14.81
N ASN A 715 -3.38 -3.60 -14.97
CA ASN A 715 -2.13 -4.02 -15.61
C ASN A 715 -2.41 -5.12 -16.67
N ALA A 716 -1.37 -5.53 -17.40
CA ALA A 716 -1.49 -6.48 -18.50
C ALA A 716 -1.98 -7.88 -18.07
N ASP A 717 -1.58 -8.36 -16.88
CA ASP A 717 -1.96 -9.68 -16.34
C ASP A 717 -3.43 -9.70 -15.90
N THR A 718 -3.88 -8.66 -15.18
CA THR A 718 -5.30 -8.50 -14.82
C THR A 718 -6.18 -8.36 -16.07
N LYS A 719 -5.74 -7.59 -17.07
CA LYS A 719 -6.42 -7.47 -18.37
C LYS A 719 -6.56 -8.81 -19.08
N GLU A 720 -5.48 -9.59 -19.18
CA GLU A 720 -5.49 -10.90 -19.86
C GLU A 720 -6.40 -11.91 -19.14
N LYS A 721 -6.34 -11.96 -17.81
CA LYS A 721 -7.22 -12.81 -16.97
C LYS A 721 -8.70 -12.44 -17.10
N TYR A 722 -9.03 -11.15 -17.01
CA TYR A 722 -10.40 -10.66 -17.20
C TYR A 722 -10.93 -10.96 -18.61
N ALA A 723 -10.12 -10.73 -19.65
CA ALA A 723 -10.48 -11.01 -21.03
C ALA A 723 -10.76 -12.51 -21.27
N ALA A 724 -9.90 -13.39 -20.75
CA ALA A 724 -10.07 -14.84 -20.87
C ALA A 724 -11.32 -15.35 -20.11
N ALA A 725 -11.58 -14.83 -18.91
CA ALA A 725 -12.78 -15.16 -18.14
C ALA A 725 -14.07 -14.70 -18.85
N MET A 726 -14.05 -13.48 -19.43
CA MET A 726 -15.17 -12.95 -20.22
C MET A 726 -15.39 -13.76 -21.50
N GLU A 727 -14.33 -14.23 -22.17
CA GLU A 727 -14.47 -15.09 -23.36
C GLU A 727 -15.18 -16.42 -23.06
N ASP A 728 -14.84 -17.11 -21.96
CA ASP A 728 -15.54 -18.33 -21.53
C ASP A 728 -17.01 -18.04 -21.13
N LEU A 729 -17.26 -16.97 -20.36
CA LEU A 729 -18.62 -16.54 -20.03
C LEU A 729 -19.46 -16.29 -21.29
N CYS A 730 -18.89 -15.62 -22.29
CA CYS A 730 -19.55 -15.32 -23.56
C CYS A 730 -19.74 -16.53 -24.46
N ALA A 731 -18.77 -17.45 -24.52
CA ALA A 731 -18.91 -18.71 -25.23
C ALA A 731 -20.02 -19.58 -24.61
N TYR A 732 -20.07 -19.65 -23.28
CA TYR A 732 -21.10 -20.38 -22.55
C TYR A 732 -22.48 -19.72 -22.67
N THR A 733 -22.57 -18.39 -22.62
CA THR A 733 -23.83 -17.64 -22.79
C THR A 733 -24.42 -17.90 -24.18
N LYS A 734 -23.63 -17.76 -25.25
CA LYS A 734 -24.07 -18.04 -26.64
C LYS A 734 -24.54 -19.47 -26.85
N LYS A 735 -23.81 -20.44 -26.28
CA LYS A 735 -24.21 -21.86 -26.26
C LYS A 735 -25.51 -22.06 -25.50
N SER A 736 -25.68 -21.39 -24.37
CA SER A 736 -26.89 -21.43 -23.55
C SER A 736 -28.08 -20.80 -24.26
N ARG A 737 -27.91 -19.66 -24.93
CA ARG A 737 -28.94 -19.01 -25.75
C ARG A 737 -29.43 -19.92 -26.87
N ALA A 738 -28.52 -20.64 -27.55
CA ALA A 738 -28.90 -21.64 -28.55
C ALA A 738 -29.72 -22.80 -27.96
N ILE A 739 -29.32 -23.34 -26.79
CA ILE A 739 -30.06 -24.40 -26.10
C ILE A 739 -31.43 -23.92 -25.63
N ILE A 740 -31.51 -22.73 -25.04
CA ILE A 740 -32.75 -22.12 -24.55
C ILE A 740 -33.71 -21.83 -25.70
N ASN A 741 -33.25 -21.32 -26.83
CA ASN A 741 -34.09 -21.12 -28.01
C ASN A 741 -34.72 -22.44 -28.52
N GLU A 742 -33.97 -23.57 -28.47
CA GLU A 742 -34.46 -24.92 -28.80
C GLU A 742 -35.39 -25.54 -27.73
N ILE A 743 -35.44 -25.00 -26.51
CA ILE A 743 -36.36 -25.45 -25.46
C ILE A 743 -37.64 -24.59 -25.42
N PHE A 744 -37.52 -23.27 -25.51
CA PHE A 744 -38.64 -22.33 -25.39
C PHE A 744 -39.41 -22.08 -26.70
N TYR A 745 -38.80 -22.26 -27.88
CA TYR A 745 -39.45 -21.91 -29.15
C TYR A 745 -39.61 -23.08 -30.13
N ASN A 746 -39.22 -24.30 -29.74
CA ASN A 746 -39.42 -25.49 -30.56
C ASN A 746 -40.71 -26.21 -30.15
N PRO A 747 -41.77 -26.26 -31.00
CA PRO A 747 -43.06 -26.88 -30.66
C PRO A 747 -43.03 -28.42 -30.60
N LYS A 748 -41.84 -29.02 -30.56
CA LYS A 748 -41.59 -30.45 -30.29
C LYS A 748 -40.76 -30.68 -29.03
N ALA A 749 -40.32 -29.61 -28.34
CA ALA A 749 -39.64 -29.73 -27.07
C ALA A 749 -40.62 -30.08 -25.96
N GLU A 750 -40.22 -31.01 -25.09
CA GLU A 750 -40.96 -31.34 -23.88
C GLU A 750 -40.64 -30.31 -22.80
N TYR A 751 -41.36 -29.18 -22.86
CA TYR A 751 -41.28 -28.05 -21.94
C TYR A 751 -42.67 -27.40 -21.82
N THR A 752 -42.99 -26.85 -20.66
CA THR A 752 -44.22 -26.07 -20.43
C THR A 752 -43.78 -24.70 -19.93
N HIS A 753 -44.32 -23.63 -20.52
CA HIS A 753 -43.97 -22.26 -20.13
C HIS A 753 -44.53 -21.91 -18.74
N ILE A 754 -43.74 -21.15 -17.98
CA ILE A 754 -43.92 -20.87 -16.56
C ILE A 754 -43.95 -19.36 -16.29
N GLY A 755 -43.47 -18.53 -17.24
CA GLY A 755 -43.65 -17.08 -17.25
C GLY A 755 -42.38 -16.25 -17.01
N TYR A 756 -41.22 -16.89 -16.87
CA TYR A 756 -39.91 -16.21 -16.73
C TYR A 756 -39.07 -16.22 -18.02
N GLU A 757 -39.52 -16.87 -19.10
CA GLU A 757 -38.72 -17.18 -20.30
C GLU A 757 -38.21 -15.92 -21.02
N THR A 758 -39.04 -14.87 -21.07
CA THR A 758 -38.70 -13.58 -21.68
C THR A 758 -37.67 -12.82 -20.84
N LEU A 759 -37.71 -12.95 -19.50
CA LEU A 759 -36.67 -12.40 -18.63
C LEU A 759 -35.37 -13.21 -18.71
N TYR A 760 -35.46 -14.55 -18.78
CA TYR A 760 -34.32 -15.44 -18.96
C TYR A 760 -33.54 -15.07 -20.22
N THR A 761 -34.24 -14.91 -21.34
CA THR A 761 -33.62 -14.53 -22.62
C THR A 761 -33.06 -13.11 -22.59
N PHE A 762 -33.72 -12.15 -21.94
CA PHE A 762 -33.19 -10.80 -21.70
C PHE A 762 -31.90 -10.81 -20.85
N MET A 763 -31.79 -11.66 -19.83
CA MET A 763 -30.57 -11.78 -19.02
C MET A 763 -29.41 -12.41 -19.81
N LEU A 764 -29.69 -13.37 -20.70
CA LEU A 764 -28.68 -13.86 -21.66
C LEU A 764 -28.25 -12.76 -22.64
N ASP A 765 -29.18 -11.94 -23.15
CA ASP A 765 -28.86 -10.84 -24.07
C ASP A 765 -28.02 -9.73 -23.42
N ARG A 766 -28.23 -9.45 -22.12
CA ARG A 766 -27.36 -8.55 -21.35
C ARG A 766 -25.93 -9.11 -21.20
N LEU A 767 -25.78 -10.40 -20.96
CA LEU A 767 -24.48 -11.06 -20.93
C LEU A 767 -23.78 -11.05 -22.31
N GLU A 768 -24.52 -11.33 -23.39
CA GLU A 768 -23.95 -11.27 -24.75
C GLU A 768 -23.56 -9.85 -25.17
N ALA A 769 -24.28 -8.82 -24.72
CA ALA A 769 -23.92 -7.42 -24.93
C ALA A 769 -22.65 -7.01 -24.16
N ASN A 770 -22.42 -7.58 -22.98
CA ASN A 770 -21.26 -7.25 -22.13
C ASN A 770 -19.94 -7.86 -22.63
N CYS A 771 -19.95 -8.72 -23.65
CA CYS A 771 -18.78 -9.46 -24.15
C CYS A 771 -17.60 -8.62 -24.64
N CYS A 772 -17.77 -7.31 -24.84
CA CYS A 772 -16.70 -6.39 -25.23
C CYS A 772 -16.14 -5.57 -24.05
N ALA A 773 -16.59 -5.78 -22.81
CA ALA A 773 -16.17 -5.00 -21.63
C ALA A 773 -14.65 -4.99 -21.39
N ALA A 774 -13.95 -6.06 -21.78
CA ALA A 774 -12.49 -6.15 -21.67
C ALA A 774 -11.75 -5.12 -22.56
N SER A 775 -12.37 -4.65 -23.65
CA SER A 775 -11.80 -3.59 -24.49
C SER A 775 -11.83 -2.22 -23.83
N SER A 776 -12.76 -1.97 -22.89
CA SER A 776 -12.76 -0.73 -22.09
C SER A 776 -11.57 -0.70 -21.13
N LEU A 777 -11.27 -1.82 -20.48
CA LEU A 777 -10.10 -1.97 -19.60
C LEU A 777 -8.78 -1.83 -20.38
N GLU A 778 -8.73 -2.29 -21.63
CA GLU A 778 -7.61 -2.06 -22.55
C GLU A 778 -7.41 -0.58 -22.92
N ILE A 779 -8.50 0.20 -23.09
CA ILE A 779 -8.40 1.64 -23.33
C ILE A 779 -7.82 2.35 -22.10
N ILE A 780 -8.31 2.03 -20.90
CA ILE A 780 -7.81 2.60 -19.65
C ILE A 780 -6.31 2.27 -19.48
N LEU A 781 -5.90 1.01 -19.68
CA LEU A 781 -4.50 0.58 -19.60
C LEU A 781 -3.59 1.35 -20.58
N ASN A 782 -4.02 1.53 -21.83
CA ASN A 782 -3.26 2.26 -22.83
C ASN A 782 -3.14 3.77 -22.52
N GLU A 783 -4.18 4.37 -21.93
CA GLU A 783 -4.13 5.79 -21.53
C GLU A 783 -3.31 5.99 -20.24
N ILE A 784 -3.35 5.07 -19.27
CA ILE A 784 -2.41 5.05 -18.13
C ILE A 784 -0.96 5.04 -18.64
N GLN A 785 -0.64 4.14 -19.58
CA GLN A 785 0.70 4.05 -20.18
C GLN A 785 1.08 5.34 -20.89
N THR A 786 0.16 5.90 -21.69
CA THR A 786 0.38 7.17 -22.41
C THR A 786 0.63 8.33 -21.44
N LYS A 787 -0.11 8.41 -20.34
CA LYS A 787 0.06 9.45 -19.30
C LYS A 787 1.36 9.27 -18.52
N LYS A 788 1.79 8.03 -18.21
CA LYS A 788 3.14 7.78 -17.65
C LYS A 788 4.25 8.18 -18.63
N GLU A 789 4.11 7.90 -19.93
CA GLU A 789 5.07 8.34 -20.95
C GLU A 789 5.12 9.88 -21.08
N GLU A 790 3.98 10.57 -21.04
CA GLU A 790 3.92 12.05 -21.04
C GLU A 790 4.63 12.64 -19.82
N ILE A 791 4.32 12.15 -18.60
CA ILE A 791 4.95 12.59 -17.34
C ILE A 791 6.47 12.33 -17.38
N LEU A 792 6.89 11.16 -17.86
CA LEU A 792 8.31 10.83 -18.00
C LEU A 792 9.04 11.76 -19.00
N ASP A 793 8.35 12.20 -20.06
CA ASP A 793 8.89 13.17 -21.01
C ASP A 793 9.05 14.58 -20.42
N GLU A 794 8.51 14.87 -19.23
CA GLU A 794 8.73 16.10 -18.47
C GLU A 794 9.79 15.93 -17.38
N LEU A 795 9.78 14.78 -16.67
CA LEU A 795 10.70 14.49 -15.57
C LEU A 795 12.12 14.09 -15.98
N ILE A 796 12.32 13.47 -17.16
CA ILE A 796 13.66 13.08 -17.62
C ILE A 796 14.49 14.30 -18.05
N PHE A 797 15.68 14.47 -17.47
CA PHE A 797 16.65 15.53 -17.79
C PHE A 797 17.00 15.61 -19.27
N SER A 798 17.12 14.47 -19.95
CA SER A 798 17.34 14.39 -21.40
C SER A 798 16.20 15.00 -22.24
N ASN A 799 14.96 14.95 -21.75
CA ASN A 799 13.80 15.54 -22.41
C ASN A 799 13.58 17.00 -21.96
N PHE A 800 13.78 17.30 -20.69
CA PHE A 800 13.76 18.66 -20.17
C PHE A 800 14.83 19.54 -20.88
N ALA A 801 16.08 19.08 -20.99
CA ALA A 801 17.13 19.80 -21.72
C ALA A 801 16.85 19.92 -23.24
N ARG A 802 16.11 18.97 -23.83
CA ARG A 802 15.61 19.04 -25.22
C ARG A 802 14.52 20.09 -25.39
N LYS A 803 13.57 20.18 -24.45
CA LYS A 803 12.51 21.20 -24.39
C LYS A 803 13.10 22.60 -24.09
N HIS A 804 14.18 22.67 -23.32
CA HIS A 804 14.80 23.90 -22.84
C HIS A 804 16.30 24.03 -23.23
N PRO A 805 16.65 24.23 -24.51
CA PRO A 805 18.04 24.32 -24.97
C PRO A 805 18.84 25.53 -24.44
N GLY A 806 18.19 26.43 -23.70
CA GLY A 806 18.84 27.52 -22.95
C GLY A 806 19.44 27.09 -21.61
N LEU A 807 19.11 25.89 -21.13
CA LEU A 807 19.52 25.37 -19.82
C LEU A 807 21.04 25.33 -19.64
N GLU A 808 21.54 25.94 -18.56
CA GLU A 808 22.97 25.98 -18.25
C GLU A 808 23.24 26.05 -16.74
N HIS A 809 24.35 25.45 -16.32
CA HIS A 809 24.84 25.54 -14.93
C HIS A 809 25.24 26.97 -14.59
N LYS A 810 24.91 27.40 -13.37
CA LYS A 810 25.28 28.71 -12.82
C LYS A 810 25.53 28.73 -11.31
N ALA A 811 25.39 27.60 -10.61
CA ALA A 811 25.43 27.56 -9.14
C ALA A 811 24.40 28.55 -8.52
N GLY A 812 23.16 28.49 -9.03
CA GLY A 812 22.06 29.41 -8.72
C GLY A 812 21.22 29.84 -9.93
N VAL A 813 20.37 30.85 -9.76
CA VAL A 813 19.35 31.28 -10.72
C VAL A 813 19.29 32.81 -10.88
N PRO A 814 19.06 33.37 -12.09
CA PRO A 814 18.73 34.79 -12.25
C PRO A 814 17.35 35.10 -11.67
N ILE A 815 17.15 36.33 -11.19
CA ILE A 815 15.82 36.76 -10.68
C ILE A 815 14.80 36.74 -11.84
N GLY A 816 13.66 36.06 -11.63
CA GLY A 816 12.66 35.76 -12.65
C GLY A 816 12.96 34.52 -13.52
N GLY A 817 14.00 33.74 -13.18
CA GLY A 817 14.32 32.47 -13.82
C GLY A 817 13.77 31.23 -13.10
N THR A 818 13.94 30.06 -13.71
CA THR A 818 13.73 28.75 -13.06
C THR A 818 15.06 28.13 -12.70
N PHE A 819 15.20 27.71 -11.45
CA PHE A 819 16.25 26.84 -10.95
C PHE A 819 15.87 25.38 -11.17
N VAL A 820 16.83 24.57 -11.61
CA VAL A 820 16.61 23.16 -11.98
C VAL A 820 17.63 22.32 -11.23
N MET A 821 17.17 21.60 -10.21
CA MET A 821 17.97 20.59 -9.51
C MET A 821 17.83 19.25 -10.22
N VAL A 822 18.95 18.59 -10.46
CA VAL A 822 19.01 17.31 -11.18
C VAL A 822 19.42 16.20 -10.22
N TYR A 823 18.65 15.12 -10.17
CA TYR A 823 18.80 14.06 -9.17
C TYR A 823 18.80 12.64 -9.75
N THR A 824 19.32 11.68 -8.98
CA THR A 824 19.44 10.25 -9.35
C THR A 824 18.16 9.46 -9.12
N GLY A 825 17.81 8.58 -10.07
CA GLY A 825 16.71 7.64 -10.01
C GLY A 825 17.07 6.29 -9.38
N ALA A 826 16.29 5.26 -9.72
CA ALA A 826 16.39 3.94 -9.09
C ALA A 826 17.48 3.02 -9.70
N VAL A 827 17.87 3.24 -10.96
CA VAL A 827 18.69 2.30 -11.76
C VAL A 827 20.00 2.94 -12.18
N SER A 828 20.91 3.11 -11.21
CA SER A 828 22.25 3.63 -11.46
C SER A 828 23.02 2.75 -12.45
N ASN A 829 23.50 3.39 -13.52
CA ASN A 829 24.44 2.83 -14.48
C ASN A 829 25.74 2.38 -13.75
N GLU A 830 26.53 1.46 -14.31
CA GLU A 830 27.62 0.80 -13.55
C GLU A 830 28.66 1.76 -12.95
N LEU A 831 28.83 2.94 -13.55
CA LEU A 831 29.74 4.01 -13.13
C LEU A 831 29.13 4.99 -12.11
N ASP A 832 27.82 4.93 -11.90
CA ASP A 832 27.02 5.82 -11.06
C ASP A 832 26.50 5.10 -9.78
N LYS A 833 26.84 3.81 -9.61
CA LYS A 833 26.35 2.91 -8.54
C LYS A 833 26.69 3.33 -7.10
N GLU A 834 27.68 4.19 -6.91
CA GLU A 834 28.12 4.63 -5.57
C GLU A 834 27.33 5.84 -5.04
N ILE A 835 26.52 6.49 -5.89
CA ILE A 835 25.66 7.61 -5.49
C ILE A 835 24.34 7.05 -4.92
N PRO A 836 23.86 7.54 -3.76
CA PRO A 836 22.55 7.13 -3.26
C PRO A 836 21.42 7.50 -4.24
N ARG A 837 20.27 6.80 -4.10
CA ARG A 837 19.05 7.15 -4.83
C ARG A 837 18.50 8.49 -4.34
N ASN A 838 17.79 9.19 -5.21
CA ASN A 838 17.13 10.47 -4.91
C ASN A 838 18.11 11.59 -4.50
N THR A 839 19.40 11.48 -4.81
CA THR A 839 20.43 12.48 -4.46
C THR A 839 20.55 13.56 -5.54
N VAL A 840 20.63 14.84 -5.13
CA VAL A 840 20.94 15.95 -6.04
C VAL A 840 22.41 15.87 -6.48
N VAL A 841 22.63 15.76 -7.78
CA VAL A 841 23.95 15.59 -8.41
C VAL A 841 24.33 16.70 -9.39
N ALA A 842 23.41 17.59 -9.75
CA ALA A 842 23.75 18.77 -10.55
C ALA A 842 22.73 19.92 -10.40
N ASP A 843 23.17 21.16 -10.65
CA ASP A 843 22.31 22.33 -10.81
C ASP A 843 22.41 22.97 -12.20
N PHE A 844 21.27 23.51 -12.63
CA PHE A 844 21.10 24.29 -13.85
C PHE A 844 20.08 25.42 -13.64
N ALA A 845 20.05 26.40 -14.54
CA ALA A 845 19.06 27.46 -14.54
C ALA A 845 18.57 27.84 -15.95
N LEU A 846 17.36 28.39 -15.99
CA LEU A 846 16.75 29.05 -17.14
C LEU A 846 16.56 30.55 -16.86
N PRO A 847 16.75 31.43 -17.86
CA PRO A 847 16.55 32.88 -17.71
C PRO A 847 15.08 33.32 -17.80
N TYR A 848 14.14 32.40 -17.55
CA TYR A 848 12.69 32.60 -17.55
C TYR A 848 12.02 31.59 -16.62
N LEU A 849 10.84 31.92 -16.11
CA LEU A 849 9.95 30.99 -15.42
C LEU A 849 9.42 29.95 -16.43
N CYS A 850 9.79 28.68 -16.26
CA CYS A 850 9.32 27.56 -17.05
C CYS A 850 8.07 26.92 -16.43
N CYS A 851 7.03 26.82 -17.26
CA CYS A 851 6.16 25.65 -17.32
C CYS A 851 5.35 25.36 -16.03
N SER A 852 4.11 25.82 -15.98
CA SER A 852 3.17 25.47 -14.91
C SER A 852 2.82 23.99 -14.96
N ASP A 853 2.95 23.28 -13.82
CA ASP A 853 2.71 21.82 -13.68
C ASP A 853 1.24 21.40 -13.80
N CYS A 854 0.39 22.30 -14.29
CA CYS A 854 -0.97 22.08 -14.75
C CYS A 854 -1.31 23.15 -15.80
N SER A 855 -2.22 22.83 -16.72
CA SER A 855 -2.91 23.86 -17.51
C SER A 855 -3.80 24.72 -16.59
N PRO A 856 -3.92 26.03 -16.84
CA PRO A 856 -4.74 26.91 -16.01
C PRO A 856 -6.24 26.64 -16.21
N ILE A 857 -6.78 25.69 -15.45
CA ILE A 857 -8.22 25.54 -15.26
C ILE A 857 -8.75 26.84 -14.65
N GLY A 858 -9.70 27.48 -15.33
CA GLY A 858 -10.21 28.79 -14.97
C GLY A 858 -11.12 28.78 -13.73
N PHE A 859 -10.52 28.64 -12.54
CA PHE A 859 -11.24 28.76 -11.27
C PHE A 859 -11.77 30.19 -11.09
N ILE A 860 -13.11 30.34 -11.08
CA ILE A 860 -13.77 31.53 -10.54
C ILE A 860 -13.69 31.43 -9.01
N ILE A 861 -12.60 31.95 -8.44
CA ILE A 861 -12.39 32.00 -7.00
C ILE A 861 -13.39 32.98 -6.38
N GLN A 862 -14.36 32.45 -5.62
CA GLN A 862 -14.93 33.19 -4.51
C GLN A 862 -13.97 33.06 -3.32
N GLU A 863 -13.62 34.18 -2.67
CA GLU A 863 -12.62 34.21 -1.61
C GLU A 863 -13.08 33.42 -0.37
N ALA A 864 -12.46 32.26 -0.15
CA ALA A 864 -12.54 31.54 1.12
C ALA A 864 -11.45 32.06 2.06
N ALA A 865 -11.83 32.84 3.08
CA ALA A 865 -10.88 33.41 4.02
C ALA A 865 -10.25 32.33 4.93
N THR A 866 -8.91 32.36 5.02
CA THR A 866 -8.08 31.67 6.03
C THR A 866 -8.47 30.22 6.32
N SER A 867 -7.89 29.27 5.57
CA SER A 867 -7.92 27.85 5.91
C SER A 867 -6.92 27.53 7.02
N SER A 868 -7.39 27.30 8.25
CA SER A 868 -6.56 26.73 9.31
C SER A 868 -6.29 25.25 9.02
N SER A 869 -5.06 24.79 9.25
CA SER A 869 -4.64 23.41 8.98
C SER A 869 -3.94 22.77 10.17
N LEU A 870 -3.96 21.43 10.20
CA LEU A 870 -3.25 20.59 11.15
C LEU A 870 -2.68 19.40 10.37
N ILE A 871 -1.48 18.98 10.74
CA ILE A 871 -0.81 17.77 10.28
C ILE A 871 -0.36 17.03 11.55
N LEU A 872 -0.64 15.73 11.62
CA LEU A 872 -0.18 14.85 12.69
C LEU A 872 0.97 13.98 12.16
N ASP A 873 1.96 13.69 12.99
CA ASP A 873 3.07 12.80 12.61
C ASP A 873 2.61 11.34 12.40
N GLN A 874 1.49 10.97 13.03
CA GLN A 874 0.79 9.68 12.86
C GLN A 874 -0.72 9.89 12.86
N ASN A 875 -1.44 9.27 11.91
CA ASN A 875 -2.91 9.32 11.80
C ASN A 875 -3.60 7.99 12.21
N LYS A 876 -2.82 6.95 12.54
CA LYS A 876 -3.31 5.68 13.09
C LYS A 876 -2.38 5.24 14.23
N ILE A 877 -2.93 4.67 15.29
CA ILE A 877 -2.15 4.14 16.43
C ILE A 877 -2.74 2.84 16.98
N CYS A 878 -1.87 1.97 17.50
CA CYS A 878 -2.26 0.86 18.38
C CYS A 878 -2.20 1.30 19.84
N VAL A 879 -3.25 1.00 20.62
CA VAL A 879 -3.36 1.38 22.03
C VAL A 879 -3.52 0.13 22.90
N ASP A 880 -2.53 -0.14 23.76
CA ASP A 880 -2.69 -1.10 24.85
C ASP A 880 -3.46 -0.42 25.98
N THR A 881 -4.73 -0.79 26.16
CA THR A 881 -5.63 -0.17 27.14
C THR A 881 -5.21 -0.36 28.60
N ASN A 882 -4.18 -1.16 28.87
CA ASN A 882 -3.63 -1.39 30.21
C ASN A 882 -2.30 -0.66 30.44
N ALA A 883 -1.74 0.01 29.44
CA ALA A 883 -0.47 0.72 29.57
C ALA A 883 -0.64 2.03 30.36
N GLU A 884 0.02 2.14 31.51
CA GLU A 884 0.04 3.38 32.33
C GLU A 884 0.83 4.53 31.68
N THR A 885 1.59 4.26 30.61
CA THR A 885 2.40 5.23 29.88
C THR A 885 1.61 5.94 28.78
N GLU A 886 1.67 7.27 28.75
CA GLU A 886 1.04 8.08 27.70
C GLU A 886 1.71 7.89 26.34
N ILE A 887 0.91 7.77 25.29
CA ILE A 887 1.35 7.78 23.89
C ILE A 887 1.46 9.24 23.42
N LYS A 888 2.56 9.59 22.75
CA LYS A 888 2.84 10.92 22.21
C LYS A 888 2.76 10.91 20.69
N ILE A 889 2.10 11.90 20.10
CA ILE A 889 2.07 12.14 18.65
C ILE A 889 2.42 13.61 18.41
N GLY A 890 3.47 13.88 17.62
CA GLY A 890 3.79 15.26 17.23
C GLY A 890 2.76 15.82 16.23
N PHE A 891 2.63 17.14 16.20
CA PHE A 891 1.78 17.82 15.22
C PHE A 891 2.34 19.18 14.80
N THR A 892 2.00 19.60 13.58
CA THR A 892 2.22 20.96 13.07
C THR A 892 0.88 21.59 12.72
N LYS A 893 0.65 22.83 13.18
CA LYS A 893 -0.59 23.59 12.97
C LYS A 893 -0.32 24.92 12.25
N SER A 894 -1.28 25.34 11.42
CA SER A 894 -1.29 26.65 10.77
C SER A 894 -2.63 27.35 11.02
N PRO A 895 -2.64 28.64 11.43
CA PRO A 895 -1.48 29.43 11.81
C PRO A 895 -0.83 28.92 13.11
N LYS A 896 0.46 29.23 13.33
CA LYS A 896 1.28 28.63 14.40
C LYS A 896 0.79 28.96 15.81
N ASP A 897 0.16 30.11 15.99
CA ASP A 897 -0.50 30.58 17.21
C ASP A 897 -1.92 30.01 17.40
N GLY A 898 -2.43 29.25 16.43
CA GLY A 898 -3.80 28.72 16.45
C GLY A 898 -4.10 27.80 17.64
N VAL A 899 -5.30 27.93 18.19
CA VAL A 899 -5.78 27.08 19.29
C VAL A 899 -6.28 25.76 18.73
N LEU A 900 -5.60 24.66 19.10
CA LEU A 900 -5.99 23.29 18.75
C LEU A 900 -7.04 22.76 19.74
N ALA A 901 -8.11 22.13 19.24
CA ALA A 901 -9.10 21.43 20.05
C ALA A 901 -9.77 20.29 19.27
N LEU A 902 -10.22 19.25 19.98
CA LEU A 902 -11.07 18.20 19.39
C LEU A 902 -12.40 18.79 18.90
N LEU A 903 -12.89 18.31 17.75
CA LEU A 903 -14.23 18.64 17.26
C LEU A 903 -15.30 18.09 18.22
N ASN A 904 -15.15 16.83 18.62
CA ASN A 904 -15.99 16.18 19.63
C ASN A 904 -15.34 16.31 21.01
N LYS A 905 -15.95 17.09 21.90
CA LYS A 905 -15.45 17.35 23.26
C LYS A 905 -15.80 16.28 24.29
N ASN A 906 -16.53 15.24 23.88
CA ASN A 906 -16.86 14.09 24.73
C ASN A 906 -15.82 12.96 24.63
N ILE A 907 -14.76 13.17 23.84
CA ILE A 907 -13.63 12.24 23.74
C ILE A 907 -12.71 12.50 24.93
N GLU A 908 -12.54 11.49 25.78
CA GLU A 908 -11.69 11.52 26.97
C GLU A 908 -10.31 10.92 26.67
N GLY A 909 -9.35 11.09 27.59
CA GLY A 909 -8.00 10.53 27.46
C GLY A 909 -7.09 11.15 26.39
N ILE A 910 -7.44 12.30 25.82
CA ILE A 910 -6.58 13.07 24.90
C ILE A 910 -6.30 14.47 25.46
N SER A 911 -5.03 14.90 25.43
CA SER A 911 -4.62 16.27 25.78
C SER A 911 -3.54 16.82 24.85
N PHE A 912 -3.19 18.10 24.99
CA PHE A 912 -2.35 18.83 24.04
C PHE A 912 -1.30 19.70 24.74
N SER A 913 -0.13 19.81 24.12
CA SER A 913 0.88 20.86 24.36
C SER A 913 0.95 21.82 23.17
N GLU A 914 2.08 22.52 22.98
CA GLU A 914 2.28 23.37 21.80
C GLU A 914 2.58 22.58 20.51
N THR A 915 3.18 21.40 20.62
CA THR A 915 3.70 20.59 19.50
C THR A 915 3.43 19.07 19.61
N GLU A 916 3.10 18.55 20.80
CA GLU A 916 2.76 17.14 21.02
C GLU A 916 1.30 17.01 21.52
N LEU A 917 0.60 16.02 20.98
CA LEU A 917 -0.67 15.47 21.46
C LEU A 917 -0.35 14.25 22.35
N PHE A 918 -1.02 14.14 23.49
CA PHE A 918 -0.85 13.06 24.47
C PHE A 918 -2.12 12.23 24.57
N ILE A 919 -1.97 10.92 24.68
CA ILE A 919 -3.07 9.96 24.78
C ILE A 919 -2.82 9.07 25.99
N THR A 920 -3.75 9.12 26.95
CA THR A 920 -3.70 8.35 28.19
C THR A 920 -4.49 7.04 27.98
N PRO A 921 -3.85 5.87 27.79
CA PRO A 921 -4.51 4.69 27.21
C PRO A 921 -5.73 4.17 27.97
N HIS A 922 -5.68 4.22 29.31
CA HIS A 922 -6.77 3.83 30.21
C HIS A 922 -8.01 4.76 30.18
N GLN A 923 -7.86 5.98 29.64
CA GLN A 923 -8.90 7.02 29.65
C GLN A 923 -9.48 7.29 28.25
N LEU A 924 -8.86 6.77 27.20
CA LEU A 924 -9.36 6.94 25.83
C LEU A 924 -10.69 6.19 25.67
N ASN A 925 -11.73 6.90 25.25
CA ASN A 925 -13.07 6.34 25.04
C ASN A 925 -13.48 6.26 23.56
N ALA A 926 -12.64 6.76 22.64
CA ALA A 926 -12.86 6.74 21.19
C ALA A 926 -11.87 5.81 20.51
N PHE A 927 -12.37 4.71 19.95
CA PHE A 927 -11.60 3.71 19.20
C PHE A 927 -12.25 3.44 17.83
N ASP A 928 -11.45 2.94 16.90
CA ASP A 928 -11.83 2.40 15.59
C ASP A 928 -12.70 3.35 14.73
N THR A 929 -12.65 4.65 15.05
CA THR A 929 -13.40 5.73 14.42
C THR A 929 -12.52 6.99 14.28
N PRO A 930 -12.68 7.82 13.23
CA PRO A 930 -11.81 8.98 13.02
C PRO A 930 -12.05 10.11 14.03
N ILE A 931 -11.07 10.36 14.90
CA ILE A 931 -11.02 11.51 15.79
C ILE A 931 -10.64 12.75 14.96
N GLN A 932 -11.48 13.78 14.98
CA GLN A 932 -11.33 14.99 14.15
C GLN A 932 -10.92 16.21 14.99
N PHE A 933 -10.09 17.07 14.39
CA PHE A 933 -9.46 18.21 15.04
C PHE A 933 -9.86 19.55 14.43
N THR A 934 -9.89 20.58 15.27
CA THR A 934 -10.12 21.97 14.89
C THR A 934 -8.94 22.85 15.27
N VAL A 935 -8.62 23.83 14.43
CA VAL A 935 -7.66 24.90 14.72
C VAL A 935 -8.41 26.23 14.62
N ASN A 936 -8.35 27.04 15.69
CA ASN A 936 -9.16 28.26 15.85
C ASN A 936 -10.68 28.04 15.68
N GLY A 937 -11.16 26.81 15.92
CA GLY A 937 -12.56 26.42 15.75
C GLY A 937 -12.99 26.08 14.31
N GLN A 938 -12.09 26.19 13.32
CA GLN A 938 -12.31 25.64 11.98
C GLN A 938 -11.96 24.15 11.95
N LEU A 939 -12.75 23.34 11.26
CA LEU A 939 -12.45 21.92 11.01
C LEU A 939 -11.21 21.77 10.12
N THR A 940 -10.29 20.90 10.51
CA THR A 940 -9.10 20.56 9.74
C THR A 940 -9.25 19.20 9.05
N THR A 941 -8.41 18.92 8.06
CA THR A 941 -8.34 17.62 7.37
C THR A 941 -7.65 16.51 8.19
N ALA A 942 -7.03 16.85 9.32
CA ALA A 942 -6.38 15.89 10.19
C ALA A 942 -7.40 14.96 10.87
N ASN A 943 -7.11 13.66 10.80
CA ASN A 943 -7.80 12.61 11.50
C ASN A 943 -6.81 11.72 12.27
N LEU A 944 -7.29 11.12 13.36
CA LEU A 944 -6.56 10.11 14.13
C LEU A 944 -7.49 8.94 14.43
N THR A 945 -7.10 7.72 14.05
CA THR A 945 -7.83 6.50 14.42
C THR A 945 -7.01 5.69 15.42
N ALA A 946 -7.55 5.46 16.61
CA ALA A 946 -6.94 4.63 17.63
C ALA A 946 -7.58 3.24 17.64
N THR A 947 -6.80 2.17 17.53
CA THR A 947 -7.28 0.79 17.58
C THR A 947 -6.76 0.10 18.82
N LYS A 948 -7.61 -0.67 19.51
CA LYS A 948 -7.20 -1.43 20.69
C LYS A 948 -6.26 -2.57 20.30
N LYS A 949 -5.19 -2.74 21.06
CA LYS A 949 -4.39 -3.96 21.05
C LYS A 949 -5.26 -5.16 21.50
N PRO A 950 -5.22 -6.32 20.83
CA PRO A 950 -6.08 -7.45 21.18
C PRO A 950 -5.85 -7.97 22.59
N GLN A 951 -6.93 -8.27 23.30
CA GLN A 951 -6.90 -9.15 24.47
C GLN A 951 -8.05 -10.15 24.36
N ALA A 952 -7.72 -11.43 24.39
CA ALA A 952 -8.68 -12.51 24.26
C ALA A 952 -8.22 -13.75 25.03
N ARG A 953 -9.14 -14.68 25.27
CA ARG A 953 -8.84 -16.07 25.66
C ARG A 953 -9.47 -17.04 24.67
N ILE A 954 -8.81 -18.17 24.46
CA ILE A 954 -9.32 -19.24 23.58
C ILE A 954 -10.45 -19.99 24.31
N THR A 955 -11.50 -20.34 23.56
CA THR A 955 -12.67 -21.09 24.01
C THR A 955 -13.03 -22.18 23.00
N THR A 956 -13.45 -23.35 23.48
CA THR A 956 -13.77 -24.54 22.67
C THR A 956 -15.23 -24.92 22.76
N ASN A 957 -15.77 -25.48 21.68
CA ASN A 957 -17.09 -26.10 21.64
C ASN A 957 -16.99 -27.52 21.06
N PRO A 958 -17.38 -28.57 21.81
CA PRO A 958 -17.77 -28.53 23.22
C PRO A 958 -16.59 -28.26 24.16
N GLU A 959 -16.87 -27.71 25.35
CA GLU A 959 -15.85 -27.30 26.34
C GLU A 959 -15.11 -28.49 26.99
N ARG A 960 -15.64 -29.70 26.88
CA ARG A 960 -15.01 -30.95 27.36
C ARG A 960 -15.11 -32.03 26.30
N MET A 961 -14.03 -32.77 26.14
CA MET A 961 -13.86 -33.82 25.13
C MET A 961 -13.52 -35.16 25.79
N SER A 962 -14.12 -36.24 25.30
CA SER A 962 -13.64 -37.61 25.55
C SER A 962 -13.71 -38.45 24.28
N GLY A 963 -12.95 -39.55 24.22
CA GLY A 963 -13.04 -40.50 23.11
C GLY A 963 -12.15 -41.74 23.27
N LEU A 964 -12.44 -42.75 22.45
CA LEU A 964 -11.75 -44.05 22.47
C LEU A 964 -10.39 -44.01 21.73
N PRO A 965 -9.37 -44.78 22.17
CA PRO A 965 -8.11 -44.95 21.43
C PRO A 965 -8.34 -45.35 19.98
N GLY A 966 -7.66 -44.67 19.04
CA GLY A 966 -7.82 -44.92 17.60
C GLY A 966 -9.09 -44.37 16.95
N SER A 967 -9.98 -43.68 17.70
CA SER A 967 -11.12 -42.95 17.13
C SER A 967 -10.72 -41.55 16.64
N THR A 968 -11.65 -40.81 16.05
CA THR A 968 -11.50 -39.37 15.81
C THR A 968 -12.54 -38.65 16.64
N LEU A 969 -12.13 -37.60 17.35
CA LEU A 969 -13.02 -36.79 18.17
C LEU A 969 -14.12 -36.12 17.33
N PRO A 970 -15.28 -35.79 17.94
CA PRO A 970 -16.24 -34.87 17.35
C PRO A 970 -15.55 -33.57 16.89
N PRO A 971 -16.05 -32.89 15.85
CA PRO A 971 -15.42 -31.68 15.31
C PRO A 971 -15.34 -30.59 16.39
N VAL A 972 -14.12 -30.23 16.82
CA VAL A 972 -13.91 -29.21 17.86
C VAL A 972 -13.84 -27.85 17.21
N GLN A 973 -14.80 -26.99 17.51
CA GLN A 973 -14.75 -25.58 17.10
C GLN A 973 -13.96 -24.77 18.13
N PHE A 974 -12.87 -24.15 17.68
CA PHE A 974 -12.14 -23.15 18.45
C PHE A 974 -12.72 -21.76 18.16
N SER A 975 -12.63 -20.89 19.16
CA SER A 975 -13.21 -19.54 19.17
C SER A 975 -12.46 -18.68 20.19
N ILE A 976 -12.76 -17.38 20.25
CA ILE A 976 -12.26 -16.50 21.29
C ILE A 976 -13.37 -15.83 22.10
N GLU A 977 -13.12 -15.66 23.40
CA GLU A 977 -13.78 -14.64 24.20
C GLU A 977 -12.93 -13.36 24.16
N ASN A 978 -13.53 -12.27 23.69
CA ASN A 978 -12.89 -10.96 23.51
C ASN A 978 -12.92 -10.19 24.85
N LEU A 979 -11.77 -10.01 25.48
CA LEU A 979 -11.66 -9.56 26.89
C LEU A 979 -11.64 -8.03 27.04
N ASN A 980 -11.21 -7.28 26.03
CA ASN A 980 -11.20 -5.80 26.06
C ASN A 980 -12.11 -5.14 25.00
N ASN A 981 -12.92 -5.93 24.30
CA ASN A 981 -13.78 -5.50 23.19
C ASN A 981 -12.98 -4.75 22.11
N PHE A 982 -11.90 -5.34 21.61
CA PHE A 982 -11.21 -4.88 20.39
C PHE A 982 -12.04 -5.25 19.15
N ASN A 983 -11.96 -4.46 18.07
CA ASN A 983 -12.60 -4.82 16.81
C ASN A 983 -11.86 -6.01 16.18
N THR A 984 -12.54 -7.16 16.07
CA THR A 984 -12.00 -8.40 15.49
C THR A 984 -11.70 -8.29 14.01
N ASP A 985 -12.47 -7.49 13.28
CA ASP A 985 -12.41 -7.37 11.82
C ASP A 985 -11.12 -6.69 11.34
N LEU A 986 -10.37 -6.09 12.26
CA LEU A 986 -9.08 -5.45 12.03
C LEU A 986 -7.88 -6.40 12.21
N PHE A 987 -8.08 -7.69 12.51
CA PHE A 987 -6.98 -8.62 12.84
C PHE A 987 -7.11 -9.98 12.13
N SER A 988 -5.99 -10.47 11.60
CA SER A 988 -5.88 -11.83 11.04
C SER A 988 -5.68 -12.87 12.15
N PHE A 989 -6.37 -14.01 12.03
CA PHE A 989 -6.41 -15.08 13.04
C PHE A 989 -5.51 -16.26 12.65
N ASN A 990 -4.26 -16.27 13.09
CA ASN A 990 -3.31 -17.34 12.78
C ASN A 990 -3.26 -18.37 13.91
N TRP A 991 -4.09 -19.40 13.81
CA TRP A 991 -4.11 -20.54 14.73
C TRP A 991 -3.04 -21.57 14.38
N THR A 992 -2.52 -22.29 15.37
CA THR A 992 -1.81 -23.56 15.21
C THR A 992 -2.34 -24.55 16.24
N ILE A 993 -3.03 -25.59 15.77
CA ILE A 993 -3.69 -26.63 16.58
C ILE A 993 -2.99 -27.95 16.29
N ASN A 994 -2.40 -28.58 17.31
CA ASN A 994 -1.64 -29.83 17.18
C ASN A 994 -0.56 -29.80 16.06
N GLY A 995 0.10 -28.65 15.87
CA GLY A 995 1.11 -28.45 14.82
C GLY A 995 0.57 -28.17 13.41
N THR A 996 -0.75 -28.12 13.20
CA THR A 996 -1.39 -27.73 11.93
C THR A 996 -1.91 -26.30 12.03
N SER A 997 -1.63 -25.45 11.03
CA SER A 997 -2.03 -24.04 11.04
C SER A 997 -3.35 -23.78 10.32
N TYR A 998 -4.14 -22.82 10.82
CA TYR A 998 -5.44 -22.41 10.29
C TYR A 998 -5.56 -20.88 10.35
N THR A 999 -6.15 -20.26 9.33
CA THR A 999 -6.18 -18.79 9.15
C THR A 999 -7.56 -18.14 9.37
N ASN A 1000 -8.59 -18.94 9.63
CA ASN A 1000 -9.96 -18.45 9.82
C ASN A 1000 -10.27 -18.14 11.29
N GLU A 1001 -11.26 -17.27 11.53
CA GLU A 1001 -11.62 -16.79 12.88
C GLU A 1001 -11.95 -17.93 13.87
N ARG A 1002 -12.66 -18.96 13.39
CA ARG A 1002 -13.20 -20.07 14.21
C ARG A 1002 -12.94 -21.44 13.55
N PRO A 1003 -11.71 -21.98 13.61
CA PRO A 1003 -11.38 -23.25 12.98
C PRO A 1003 -12.12 -24.39 13.68
N THR A 1004 -12.75 -25.25 12.89
CA THR A 1004 -13.39 -26.48 13.34
C THR A 1004 -12.53 -27.65 12.91
N VAL A 1005 -11.96 -28.38 13.86
CA VAL A 1005 -10.90 -29.38 13.61
C VAL A 1005 -11.32 -30.77 14.09
N ASN A 1006 -11.18 -31.76 13.22
CA ASN A 1006 -11.33 -33.17 13.56
C ASN A 1006 -10.00 -33.68 14.10
N LEU A 1007 -9.95 -34.02 15.39
CA LEU A 1007 -8.71 -34.40 16.09
C LEU A 1007 -8.63 -35.92 16.26
N PRO A 1008 -7.71 -36.62 15.56
CA PRO A 1008 -7.58 -38.08 15.67
C PRO A 1008 -6.86 -38.50 16.96
N ILE A 1009 -7.38 -39.52 17.63
CA ILE A 1009 -6.79 -40.12 18.83
C ILE A 1009 -5.84 -41.25 18.40
N SER A 1010 -4.61 -41.24 18.90
CA SER A 1010 -3.65 -42.34 18.68
C SER A 1010 -4.17 -43.67 19.24
N GLN A 1011 -3.80 -44.79 18.59
CA GLN A 1011 -4.04 -46.13 19.15
C GLN A 1011 -3.10 -46.47 20.31
N ASN A 1012 -1.96 -45.78 20.41
CA ASN A 1012 -1.00 -45.91 21.51
C ASN A 1012 -0.99 -44.60 22.30
N ILE A 1013 -1.58 -44.59 23.50
CA ILE A 1013 -1.57 -43.47 24.45
C ILE A 1013 -1.34 -44.04 25.85
N ASP A 1014 -0.21 -43.68 26.47
CA ASP A 1014 0.12 -44.05 27.85
C ASP A 1014 -0.48 -43.02 28.85
N GLY A 1015 -1.82 -42.98 28.94
CA GLY A 1015 -2.50 -42.10 29.90
C GLY A 1015 -4.01 -41.95 29.69
N ASN A 1016 -4.71 -41.53 30.75
CA ASN A 1016 -6.16 -41.30 30.74
C ASN A 1016 -6.55 -39.91 30.20
N ILE A 1017 -5.58 -39.03 29.95
CA ILE A 1017 -5.76 -37.69 29.40
C ILE A 1017 -4.72 -37.48 28.30
N LEU A 1018 -5.16 -36.91 27.18
CA LEU A 1018 -4.33 -36.44 26.08
C LEU A 1018 -4.34 -34.90 26.05
N GLU A 1019 -3.17 -34.29 26.19
CA GLU A 1019 -2.99 -32.84 26.05
C GLU A 1019 -2.68 -32.47 24.59
N ILE A 1020 -3.44 -31.52 24.04
CA ILE A 1020 -3.25 -31.02 22.67
C ILE A 1020 -2.90 -29.52 22.72
N PRO A 1021 -1.68 -29.11 22.29
CA PRO A 1021 -1.29 -27.71 22.29
C PRO A 1021 -1.98 -26.92 21.18
N VAL A 1022 -2.44 -25.73 21.53
CA VAL A 1022 -3.10 -24.77 20.64
C VAL A 1022 -2.50 -23.39 20.88
N THR A 1023 -2.12 -22.70 19.81
CA THR A 1023 -1.76 -21.28 19.85
C THR A 1023 -2.59 -20.49 18.86
N LEU A 1024 -2.90 -19.25 19.19
CA LEU A 1024 -3.51 -18.26 18.29
C LEU A 1024 -2.61 -17.03 18.27
N THR A 1025 -2.20 -16.59 17.09
CA THR A 1025 -1.53 -15.29 16.91
C THR A 1025 -2.46 -14.35 16.16
N LEU A 1026 -2.90 -13.30 16.86
CA LEU A 1026 -3.65 -12.19 16.27
C LEU A 1026 -2.67 -11.14 15.74
N SER A 1027 -2.82 -10.71 14.49
CA SER A 1027 -1.85 -9.83 13.81
C SER A 1027 -2.51 -8.87 12.84
N ASN A 1028 -2.03 -7.63 12.78
CA ASN A 1028 -2.30 -6.66 11.71
C ASN A 1028 -1.13 -5.70 11.54
N ASP A 1029 -1.20 -4.79 10.56
CA ASP A 1029 -0.10 -3.88 10.21
C ASP A 1029 0.10 -2.72 11.21
N LEU A 1030 -0.79 -2.57 12.20
CA LEU A 1030 -0.82 -1.43 13.12
C LEU A 1030 -0.40 -1.79 14.56
N CYS A 1031 -0.68 -3.02 14.99
CA CYS A 1031 -0.38 -3.56 16.31
C CYS A 1031 0.59 -4.73 16.19
N ASN A 1032 1.65 -4.74 17.00
CA ASN A 1032 2.51 -5.92 17.16
C ASN A 1032 1.66 -7.17 17.48
N SER A 1033 2.01 -8.28 16.84
CA SER A 1033 1.25 -9.53 16.95
C SER A 1033 1.14 -10.01 18.40
N THR A 1034 -0.03 -10.53 18.74
CA THR A 1034 -0.38 -10.99 20.09
C THR A 1034 -0.68 -12.48 20.04
N THR A 1035 0.21 -13.28 20.63
CA THR A 1035 0.06 -14.75 20.72
C THR A 1035 -0.59 -15.14 22.04
N ILE A 1036 -1.56 -16.05 21.96
CA ILE A 1036 -2.33 -16.63 23.07
C ILE A 1036 -2.12 -18.15 23.00
N GLU A 1037 -1.78 -18.77 24.13
CA GLU A 1037 -1.57 -20.22 24.24
C GLU A 1037 -2.69 -20.88 25.04
N TYR A 1038 -3.06 -22.10 24.66
CA TYR A 1038 -4.11 -22.91 25.28
C TYR A 1038 -3.79 -24.40 25.12
N THR A 1039 -4.10 -25.21 26.13
CA THR A 1039 -4.01 -26.67 26.05
C THR A 1039 -5.42 -27.25 26.10
N LEU A 1040 -5.80 -28.02 25.08
CA LEU A 1040 -7.03 -28.80 25.11
C LEU A 1040 -6.75 -30.14 25.78
N GLU A 1041 -7.40 -30.38 26.92
CA GLU A 1041 -7.40 -31.68 27.61
C GLU A 1041 -8.52 -32.57 27.04
N VAL A 1042 -8.17 -33.80 26.65
CA VAL A 1042 -9.10 -34.82 26.14
C VAL A 1042 -9.04 -36.04 27.04
N ALA A 1043 -10.17 -36.47 27.61
CA ALA A 1043 -10.23 -37.72 28.37
C ALA A 1043 -10.24 -38.94 27.43
N ILE A 1044 -9.53 -40.01 27.80
CA ILE A 1044 -9.49 -41.26 27.03
C ILE A 1044 -10.46 -42.27 27.65
N ASP A 1045 -11.49 -42.64 26.90
CA ASP A 1045 -12.53 -43.57 27.33
C ASP A 1045 -12.08 -45.04 27.15
N THR A 1046 -12.55 -45.93 28.03
CA THR A 1046 -12.34 -47.38 27.93
C THR A 1046 -13.63 -48.09 27.50
N PRO A 1047 -13.59 -49.03 26.54
CA PRO A 1047 -14.79 -49.81 26.16
C PRO A 1047 -15.34 -50.62 27.35
N GLU A 1048 -16.66 -50.56 27.56
CA GLU A 1048 -17.33 -51.44 28.53
C GLU A 1048 -17.67 -52.80 27.91
N GLU A 1049 -17.41 -53.87 28.65
CA GLU A 1049 -17.78 -55.24 28.27
C GLU A 1049 -19.27 -55.50 28.57
N ILE A 1050 -19.97 -56.24 27.70
CA ILE A 1050 -21.35 -56.66 27.96
C ILE A 1050 -21.36 -57.63 29.14
N ARG A 1051 -22.15 -57.32 30.17
CA ARG A 1051 -22.25 -58.12 31.40
C ARG A 1051 -23.70 -58.36 31.77
N VAL A 1052 -24.04 -59.63 32.00
CA VAL A 1052 -25.33 -60.07 32.53
C VAL A 1052 -25.15 -60.47 33.97
N THR A 1053 -25.97 -59.94 34.88
CA THR A 1053 -25.90 -60.24 36.31
C THR A 1053 -27.29 -60.56 36.86
N LEU A 1054 -27.37 -61.51 37.78
CA LEU A 1054 -28.54 -61.72 38.62
C LEU A 1054 -28.19 -61.23 40.04
N LYS A 1055 -29.15 -60.61 40.73
CA LYS A 1055 -28.95 -60.13 42.11
C LYS A 1055 -28.48 -61.29 43.01
N GLU A 1056 -27.29 -61.14 43.60
CA GLU A 1056 -26.66 -62.21 44.38
C GLU A 1056 -27.52 -62.66 45.58
N GLY A 1057 -27.67 -63.97 45.72
CA GLY A 1057 -28.38 -64.62 46.81
C GLY A 1057 -28.48 -66.14 46.57
N THR A 1058 -28.59 -66.91 47.65
CA THR A 1058 -29.02 -68.31 47.57
C THR A 1058 -30.54 -68.36 47.57
N PHE A 1059 -31.13 -68.95 46.53
CA PHE A 1059 -32.59 -68.96 46.37
C PHE A 1059 -33.21 -70.18 47.06
N CYS A 1060 -34.51 -70.17 47.31
CA CYS A 1060 -35.24 -71.33 47.84
C CYS A 1060 -36.28 -71.85 46.87
N SER A 1061 -36.41 -73.18 46.78
CA SER A 1061 -37.39 -73.90 45.92
C SER A 1061 -38.87 -73.73 46.33
N ASN A 1062 -39.20 -72.84 47.26
CA ASN A 1062 -40.57 -72.40 47.54
C ASN A 1062 -40.83 -70.91 47.22
N ASP A 1063 -39.79 -70.17 46.79
CA ASP A 1063 -39.87 -68.74 46.45
C ASP A 1063 -40.42 -68.52 45.03
N LYS A 1064 -41.48 -67.71 44.92
CA LYS A 1064 -42.26 -67.49 43.70
C LYS A 1064 -42.09 -66.10 43.11
N GLU A 1065 -41.20 -65.28 43.68
CA GLU A 1065 -40.89 -63.96 43.13
C GLU A 1065 -40.12 -64.05 41.82
N LYS A 1066 -40.31 -63.04 40.95
CA LYS A 1066 -39.54 -62.89 39.70
C LYS A 1066 -38.25 -62.12 39.96
N TYR A 1067 -37.10 -62.75 39.76
CA TYR A 1067 -35.79 -62.11 39.85
C TYR A 1067 -35.28 -61.78 38.44
N HIS A 1068 -35.26 -60.49 38.09
CA HIS A 1068 -34.83 -60.04 36.77
C HIS A 1068 -33.30 -60.04 36.63
N PHE A 1069 -32.80 -60.48 35.48
CA PHE A 1069 -31.40 -60.31 35.10
C PHE A 1069 -31.17 -58.85 34.67
N THR A 1070 -30.08 -58.25 35.15
CA THR A 1070 -29.63 -56.91 34.76
C THR A 1070 -28.56 -57.06 33.69
N ILE A 1071 -28.75 -56.37 32.55
CA ILE A 1071 -27.84 -56.38 31.40
C ILE A 1071 -27.19 -55.00 31.31
N THR A 1072 -25.87 -54.95 31.27
CA THR A 1072 -25.08 -53.72 31.16
C THR A 1072 -24.20 -53.80 29.90
N PRO A 1073 -24.15 -52.77 29.03
CA PRO A 1073 -24.99 -51.56 29.05
C PRO A 1073 -26.46 -51.86 28.71
N GLU A 1074 -27.35 -51.02 29.23
CA GLU A 1074 -28.81 -51.18 29.12
C GLU A 1074 -29.27 -51.12 27.67
N GLY A 1075 -30.07 -52.10 27.23
CA GLY A 1075 -30.51 -52.26 25.84
C GLY A 1075 -29.66 -53.19 24.96
N SER A 1076 -28.65 -53.87 25.51
CA SER A 1076 -27.89 -54.90 24.78
C SER A 1076 -28.72 -56.19 24.61
N GLU A 1077 -28.86 -56.69 23.37
CA GLU A 1077 -29.51 -57.98 23.11
C GLU A 1077 -28.66 -59.16 23.60
N VAL A 1078 -29.21 -60.02 24.48
CA VAL A 1078 -28.55 -61.25 24.95
C VAL A 1078 -29.43 -62.48 24.78
N LYS A 1079 -28.81 -63.57 24.32
CA LYS A 1079 -29.51 -64.81 23.96
C LYS A 1079 -29.10 -65.97 24.88
N LEU A 1080 -30.08 -66.56 25.57
CA LEU A 1080 -29.89 -67.79 26.33
C LEU A 1080 -29.49 -68.95 25.41
N LEU A 1081 -28.47 -69.73 25.79
CA LEU A 1081 -27.93 -70.85 25.02
C LEU A 1081 -28.36 -72.23 25.54
N ASN A 1082 -28.85 -72.32 26.77
CA ASN A 1082 -29.36 -73.57 27.36
C ASN A 1082 -30.75 -73.36 27.99
N ASP A 1083 -31.77 -74.03 27.44
CA ASP A 1083 -33.18 -73.95 27.81
C ASP A 1083 -33.62 -75.09 28.76
N ASP A 1084 -32.67 -75.88 29.25
CA ASP A 1084 -32.87 -77.02 30.14
C ASP A 1084 -33.01 -76.63 31.62
N VAL A 1085 -32.56 -75.43 32.00
CA VAL A 1085 -32.72 -74.87 33.35
C VAL A 1085 -34.12 -74.29 33.52
N LYS A 1086 -34.96 -75.03 34.24
CA LYS A 1086 -36.34 -74.62 34.57
C LYS A 1086 -36.39 -73.34 35.41
N GLY A 1087 -37.50 -72.61 35.28
CA GLY A 1087 -37.74 -71.36 36.02
C GLY A 1087 -37.13 -70.11 35.40
N ILE A 1088 -36.35 -70.23 34.31
CA ILE A 1088 -35.93 -69.08 33.50
C ILE A 1088 -37.00 -68.78 32.45
N HIS A 1089 -37.32 -67.50 32.27
CA HIS A 1089 -38.29 -67.03 31.28
C HIS A 1089 -37.80 -65.74 30.62
N GLY A 1090 -38.15 -65.54 29.35
CA GLY A 1090 -37.97 -64.29 28.61
C GLY A 1090 -39.30 -63.57 28.41
N GLU A 1091 -39.34 -62.26 28.67
CA GLU A 1091 -40.52 -61.41 28.52
C GLU A 1091 -40.09 -60.11 27.82
N GLY A 1092 -40.26 -60.10 26.49
CA GLY A 1092 -39.63 -59.11 25.61
C GLY A 1092 -38.10 -59.27 25.60
N ASP A 1093 -37.39 -58.14 25.63
CA ASP A 1093 -35.93 -58.08 25.63
C ASP A 1093 -35.33 -58.29 27.05
N THR A 1094 -36.15 -58.74 28.00
CA THR A 1094 -35.77 -58.95 29.40
C THR A 1094 -35.92 -60.41 29.82
N TRP A 1095 -34.99 -60.87 30.67
CA TRP A 1095 -35.00 -62.22 31.24
C TRP A 1095 -35.25 -62.17 32.75
N TYR A 1096 -35.93 -63.17 33.30
CA TYR A 1096 -36.09 -63.34 34.74
C TYR A 1096 -36.05 -64.83 35.16
N PHE A 1097 -35.82 -65.04 36.46
CA PHE A 1097 -35.77 -66.35 37.12
C PHE A 1097 -36.82 -66.46 38.23
N ILE A 1098 -37.49 -67.61 38.33
CA ILE A 1098 -38.45 -67.97 39.41
C ILE A 1098 -37.93 -69.23 40.14
N PRO A 1099 -37.43 -69.11 41.39
CA PRO A 1099 -36.81 -70.23 42.11
C PRO A 1099 -37.69 -71.46 42.35
N ALA A 1100 -38.98 -71.29 42.63
CA ALA A 1100 -39.92 -72.40 42.89
C ALA A 1100 -40.29 -73.21 41.65
N GLU A 1101 -39.87 -72.79 40.45
CA GLU A 1101 -40.01 -73.56 39.21
C GLU A 1101 -38.73 -74.33 38.85
N ALA A 1102 -37.62 -74.07 39.55
CA ALA A 1102 -36.37 -74.81 39.44
C ALA A 1102 -36.31 -75.98 40.44
N ASP A 1103 -35.76 -77.11 40.02
CA ASP A 1103 -35.47 -78.21 40.95
C ASP A 1103 -34.32 -77.82 41.90
N PRO A 1104 -34.28 -78.31 43.17
CA PRO A 1104 -33.20 -77.97 44.10
C PRO A 1104 -31.82 -78.45 43.60
N GLY A 1105 -30.82 -77.56 43.61
CA GLY A 1105 -29.46 -77.84 43.13
C GLY A 1105 -28.73 -76.59 42.60
N LYS A 1106 -27.57 -76.82 41.98
CA LYS A 1106 -26.84 -75.78 41.22
C LYS A 1106 -27.21 -75.85 39.75
N HIS A 1107 -27.51 -74.70 39.16
CA HIS A 1107 -27.83 -74.54 37.74
C HIS A 1107 -26.89 -73.52 37.11
N ASN A 1108 -26.37 -73.85 35.92
CA ASN A 1108 -25.50 -72.96 35.16
C ASN A 1108 -26.28 -72.39 33.97
N ILE A 1109 -26.32 -71.07 33.88
CA ILE A 1109 -27.09 -70.30 32.90
C ILE A 1109 -26.11 -69.64 31.95
N THR A 1110 -26.17 -69.99 30.67
CA THR A 1110 -25.20 -69.53 29.67
C THR A 1110 -25.89 -68.61 28.67
N PHE A 1111 -25.46 -67.35 28.61
CA PHE A 1111 -25.85 -66.42 27.56
C PHE A 1111 -24.77 -66.38 26.45
N ALA A 1112 -25.14 -66.00 25.24
CA ALA A 1112 -24.18 -65.79 24.16
C ALA A 1112 -23.22 -64.65 24.52
N GLU A 1113 -21.93 -64.87 24.25
CA GLU A 1113 -20.84 -63.88 24.39
C GLU A 1113 -20.61 -63.33 25.82
N VAL A 1114 -21.15 -64.00 26.85
CA VAL A 1114 -20.99 -63.66 28.28
C VAL A 1114 -20.67 -64.94 29.08
N ASP A 1115 -19.89 -64.82 30.15
CA ASP A 1115 -19.51 -65.96 31.01
C ASP A 1115 -20.74 -66.63 31.69
N PRO A 1116 -20.71 -67.96 31.95
CA PRO A 1116 -21.85 -68.67 32.55
C PRO A 1116 -22.14 -68.28 34.00
N ILE A 1117 -23.38 -67.85 34.26
CA ILE A 1117 -23.87 -67.49 35.59
C ILE A 1117 -24.27 -68.76 36.34
N THR A 1118 -23.68 -69.03 37.51
CA THR A 1118 -24.07 -70.15 38.38
C THR A 1118 -25.05 -69.66 39.45
N ILE A 1119 -26.21 -70.31 39.56
CA ILE A 1119 -27.19 -70.07 40.64
C ILE A 1119 -27.38 -71.33 41.49
N GLU A 1120 -27.76 -71.16 42.76
CA GLU A 1120 -27.99 -72.26 43.70
C GLU A 1120 -29.37 -72.13 44.36
N VAL A 1121 -30.19 -73.17 44.17
CA VAL A 1121 -31.57 -73.27 44.69
C VAL A 1121 -31.62 -74.31 45.80
N SER A 1122 -31.79 -73.83 47.03
CA SER A 1122 -31.89 -74.66 48.23
C SER A 1122 -33.23 -75.39 48.31
N LYS A 1123 -33.22 -76.60 48.88
CA LYS A 1123 -34.42 -77.40 49.09
C LYS A 1123 -35.22 -76.86 50.28
N ALA A 1124 -36.48 -76.49 50.05
CA ALA A 1124 -37.42 -76.19 51.13
C ALA A 1124 -37.75 -77.46 51.94
N LEU A 1125 -37.72 -77.33 53.27
CA LEU A 1125 -38.16 -78.35 54.24
C LEU A 1125 -39.40 -77.82 54.97
N GLU A 1126 -40.41 -78.66 55.17
CA GLU A 1126 -41.70 -78.22 55.74
C GLU A 1126 -41.76 -78.35 57.28
N THR A 1127 -40.93 -79.22 57.87
CA THR A 1127 -40.80 -79.42 59.32
C THR A 1127 -39.38 -79.83 59.68
N VAL A 1128 -38.91 -79.48 60.87
CA VAL A 1128 -37.71 -80.06 61.52
C VAL A 1128 -38.13 -80.85 62.77
N ARG A 1129 -37.32 -81.81 63.23
CA ARG A 1129 -37.59 -82.63 64.42
C ARG A 1129 -36.33 -82.81 65.25
N PHE A 1130 -36.49 -83.06 66.55
CA PHE A 1130 -35.41 -83.46 67.42
C PHE A 1130 -35.79 -84.65 68.29
N GLU A 1131 -34.81 -85.50 68.56
CA GLU A 1131 -34.91 -86.63 69.49
C GLU A 1131 -34.17 -86.28 70.80
N ALA A 1132 -34.50 -86.98 71.89
CA ALA A 1132 -34.02 -86.66 73.23
C ALA A 1132 -33.55 -87.91 73.99
N GLU A 1133 -32.26 -87.98 74.32
CA GLU A 1133 -31.65 -89.10 75.04
C GLU A 1133 -30.98 -88.63 76.35
N LEU A 1134 -30.99 -89.46 77.40
CA LEU A 1134 -30.42 -89.14 78.71
C LEU A 1134 -29.17 -90.00 78.97
N HIS A 1135 -27.98 -89.43 78.72
CA HIS A 1135 -26.70 -90.11 78.89
C HIS A 1135 -25.89 -89.51 80.05
N ASN A 1136 -25.44 -90.35 81.00
CA ASN A 1136 -24.56 -89.95 82.11
C ASN A 1136 -25.00 -88.70 82.91
N LYS A 1137 -26.31 -88.53 83.15
CA LYS A 1137 -26.94 -87.35 83.78
C LYS A 1137 -26.90 -86.06 82.94
N VAL A 1138 -26.84 -86.18 81.62
CA VAL A 1138 -27.03 -85.08 80.66
C VAL A 1138 -28.12 -85.49 79.68
N MET A 1139 -29.14 -84.65 79.51
CA MET A 1139 -30.15 -84.80 78.47
C MET A 1139 -29.62 -84.13 77.20
N VAL A 1140 -29.47 -84.92 76.14
CA VAL A 1140 -29.02 -84.45 74.83
C VAL A 1140 -30.25 -84.37 73.91
N LEU A 1141 -30.48 -83.20 73.34
CA LEU A 1141 -31.45 -82.97 72.28
C LEU A 1141 -30.69 -82.88 70.97
N GLN A 1142 -31.09 -83.64 69.95
CA GLN A 1142 -30.42 -83.63 68.65
C GLN A 1142 -31.44 -83.62 67.51
N ILE A 1143 -31.26 -82.71 66.55
CA ILE A 1143 -31.98 -82.75 65.28
C ILE A 1143 -31.38 -83.87 64.41
N THR A 1144 -32.26 -84.68 63.82
CA THR A 1144 -31.87 -85.88 63.06
C THR A 1144 -31.91 -85.68 61.54
N GLU A 1145 -32.48 -84.57 61.06
CA GLU A 1145 -32.39 -84.15 59.66
C GLU A 1145 -31.07 -83.40 59.36
N ASP A 1146 -30.44 -83.70 58.21
CA ASP A 1146 -29.27 -82.97 57.70
C ASP A 1146 -29.70 -81.60 57.14
N ILE A 1147 -29.48 -80.54 57.93
CA ILE A 1147 -29.92 -79.17 57.63
C ILE A 1147 -28.75 -78.19 57.76
N GLN A 1148 -28.41 -77.53 56.65
CA GLN A 1148 -27.50 -76.38 56.64
C GLN A 1148 -28.22 -75.14 57.21
N ALA A 1149 -27.95 -74.82 58.47
CA ALA A 1149 -28.50 -73.67 59.18
C ALA A 1149 -27.40 -72.70 59.64
N GLU A 1150 -27.73 -71.42 59.77
CA GLU A 1150 -26.84 -70.42 60.40
C GLU A 1150 -26.75 -70.61 61.91
N ALA A 1151 -27.86 -71.04 62.53
CA ALA A 1151 -27.98 -71.22 63.97
C ALA A 1151 -29.22 -72.07 64.34
N PHE A 1152 -29.09 -72.85 65.41
CA PHE A 1152 -30.16 -73.60 66.06
C PHE A 1152 -30.47 -72.95 67.41
N SER A 1153 -31.61 -72.28 67.56
CA SER A 1153 -31.99 -71.57 68.79
C SER A 1153 -33.02 -72.36 69.59
N TRP A 1154 -32.67 -72.76 70.80
CA TRP A 1154 -33.45 -73.67 71.63
C TRP A 1154 -34.14 -72.93 72.78
N PHE A 1155 -35.43 -73.16 72.97
CA PHE A 1155 -36.29 -72.46 73.94
C PHE A 1155 -36.95 -73.44 74.91
N ASN A 1156 -37.21 -72.98 76.14
CA ASN A 1156 -38.12 -73.63 77.08
C ASN A 1156 -39.34 -72.71 77.28
N ASP A 1157 -40.54 -73.21 76.98
CA ASP A 1157 -41.80 -72.48 76.79
C ASP A 1157 -41.73 -71.35 75.75
N ALA A 1158 -41.04 -70.26 76.07
CA ALA A 1158 -40.80 -69.09 75.23
C ALA A 1158 -39.49 -68.36 75.60
N LYS A 1159 -38.65 -68.95 76.46
CA LYS A 1159 -37.37 -68.37 76.91
C LYS A 1159 -36.22 -69.13 76.28
N LEU A 1160 -35.35 -68.41 75.57
CA LEU A 1160 -34.12 -68.97 74.99
C LEU A 1160 -33.26 -69.62 76.09
N ILE A 1161 -32.90 -70.87 75.88
CA ILE A 1161 -31.96 -71.66 76.70
C ILE A 1161 -30.54 -71.38 76.20
N SER A 1162 -30.32 -71.58 74.89
CA SER A 1162 -29.05 -71.43 74.19
C SER A 1162 -29.28 -71.35 72.68
N THR A 1163 -28.30 -70.82 71.96
CA THR A 1163 -28.22 -70.91 70.50
C THR A 1163 -26.94 -71.66 70.15
N THR A 1164 -27.05 -72.75 69.40
CA THR A 1164 -25.95 -73.65 69.04
C THR A 1164 -25.64 -73.56 67.55
N ALA A 1165 -24.36 -73.73 67.19
CA ALA A 1165 -23.93 -73.82 65.79
C ALA A 1165 -24.13 -75.24 65.24
N GLU A 1166 -23.91 -76.25 66.07
CA GLU A 1166 -24.25 -77.65 65.78
C GLU A 1166 -25.72 -77.95 66.10
N PRO A 1167 -26.36 -78.95 65.45
CA PRO A 1167 -27.76 -79.35 65.63
C PRO A 1167 -28.07 -80.06 66.97
N VAL A 1168 -27.31 -79.76 68.04
CA VAL A 1168 -27.33 -80.49 69.32
C VAL A 1168 -27.35 -79.52 70.51
N LEU A 1169 -28.19 -79.77 71.51
CA LEU A 1169 -28.16 -79.11 72.83
C LEU A 1169 -27.99 -80.12 73.96
N GLU A 1170 -27.05 -79.85 74.87
CA GLU A 1170 -26.86 -80.61 76.12
C GLU A 1170 -27.43 -79.86 77.34
N ILE A 1171 -28.23 -80.54 78.16
CA ILE A 1171 -28.82 -80.01 79.40
C ILE A 1171 -28.44 -80.94 80.58
N PRO A 1172 -27.60 -80.49 81.54
CA PRO A 1172 -27.20 -81.32 82.68
C PRO A 1172 -28.34 -81.50 83.69
N GLN A 1173 -28.45 -82.70 84.27
CA GLN A 1173 -29.50 -83.05 85.22
C GLN A 1173 -29.20 -82.54 86.63
N GLU A 1174 -30.05 -81.63 87.14
CA GLU A 1174 -30.00 -81.14 88.51
C GLU A 1174 -30.62 -82.14 89.53
N GLU A 1175 -30.38 -81.94 90.83
CA GLU A 1175 -30.90 -82.79 91.92
C GLU A 1175 -32.40 -82.61 92.22
N LYS A 1176 -33.18 -82.05 91.27
CA LYS A 1176 -34.62 -81.81 91.40
C LYS A 1176 -35.34 -82.17 90.11
N GLU A 1177 -36.54 -82.71 90.25
CA GLU A 1177 -37.43 -83.02 89.13
C GLU A 1177 -37.90 -81.72 88.47
N GLN A 1178 -37.78 -81.63 87.14
CA GLN A 1178 -38.08 -80.45 86.33
C GLN A 1178 -38.83 -80.86 85.07
N LEU A 1179 -39.77 -80.02 84.64
CA LEU A 1179 -40.52 -80.18 83.39
C LEU A 1179 -40.00 -79.15 82.38
N PHE A 1180 -39.74 -79.61 81.16
CA PHE A 1180 -39.34 -78.75 80.03
C PHE A 1180 -40.37 -78.88 78.91
N LYS A 1181 -40.74 -77.76 78.30
CA LYS A 1181 -41.52 -77.69 77.07
C LYS A 1181 -40.61 -77.07 76.01
N LEU A 1182 -39.86 -77.95 75.35
CA LEU A 1182 -38.78 -77.59 74.46
C LEU A 1182 -39.31 -77.22 73.08
N GLN A 1183 -38.77 -76.14 72.50
CA GLN A 1183 -38.98 -75.72 71.12
C GLN A 1183 -37.61 -75.43 70.49
N VAL A 1184 -37.41 -75.76 69.21
CA VAL A 1184 -36.23 -75.35 68.45
C VAL A 1184 -36.61 -74.51 67.24
N VAL A 1185 -35.89 -73.41 67.05
CA VAL A 1185 -36.06 -72.44 65.96
C VAL A 1185 -34.78 -72.44 65.14
N VAL A 1186 -34.88 -72.87 63.89
CA VAL A 1186 -33.76 -73.15 62.98
C VAL A 1186 -33.76 -72.15 61.84
N LYS A 1187 -32.75 -71.28 61.76
CA LYS A 1187 -32.63 -70.31 60.67
C LYS A 1187 -31.79 -70.90 59.54
N THR A 1188 -32.43 -71.25 58.42
CA THR A 1188 -31.74 -71.66 57.20
C THR A 1188 -31.19 -70.44 56.46
N SER A 1189 -30.14 -70.62 55.67
CA SER A 1189 -29.48 -69.54 54.93
C SER A 1189 -30.29 -68.98 53.75
N ALA A 1190 -31.17 -69.78 53.16
CA ALA A 1190 -31.93 -69.44 51.95
C ALA A 1190 -33.46 -69.57 52.09
N CYS A 1191 -33.94 -70.49 52.92
CA CYS A 1191 -35.35 -70.92 52.95
C CYS A 1191 -36.16 -70.39 54.14
N GLY A 1192 -35.63 -69.41 54.88
CA GLY A 1192 -36.28 -68.84 56.06
C GLY A 1192 -36.07 -69.65 57.34
N THR A 1193 -37.04 -69.54 58.26
CA THR A 1193 -36.95 -70.10 59.61
C THR A 1193 -37.96 -71.23 59.80
N LEU A 1194 -37.51 -72.34 60.37
CA LEU A 1194 -38.33 -73.50 60.74
C LEU A 1194 -38.46 -73.61 62.26
N GLU A 1195 -39.59 -74.09 62.75
CA GLU A 1195 -39.85 -74.30 64.18
C GLU A 1195 -40.38 -75.71 64.45
N SER A 1196 -40.05 -76.28 65.62
CA SER A 1196 -40.51 -77.58 66.14
C SER A 1196 -40.74 -77.48 67.64
#